data_AF-A0AAE0DLJ8-F1
#
_entry.id   AF-A0AAE0DLJ8-F1
#
_cell.length_a   1.000
_cell.length_b   1.000
_cell.length_c   1.000
_cell.angle_alpha   90.00
_cell.angle_beta   90.00
_cell.angle_gamma   90.00
#
_symmetry.space_group_name_H-M   'P 1'
#
loop_
_entity.id
_entity.type
_entity.pdbx_description
1 polymer ?
#
loop_
_entity_poly.entity_id
_entity_poly.type
_entity_poly.pdbx_seq_one_letter_code
_entity_poly.pdbx_strand_id
1 'polypeptide(L)'
;MATIVLGAQFGDEGKGKLVDILCASSNICARSAGGNNAGHTIVANGITYDFHILPSGLVSPNCMNLIGSGVVVHVPSFFKELADLKSKGLDTEGRIFISDRAHVVFDLHQLVDGLEEQELGKGAVGTTKKGIGPGYSTKAARSGVRISEIFDKETLDRKLRKMAHSFEKRYGGLLQGYDVEEEIKRMDEYRAKLSDFVVDAVPLIESAQSLPDTKLLVEGANALMLDVDYGTYPYVTSSNTGIGGVFTGLALNPFKIKEIIGVVKAYTTRVGGGPLPTEQLNEHGEKLQSVGREFGVTTGRKRRCGWLDLVIVKYSTAVNHYTSLNLTKLDILDDFPSIEVATAYKVDGQILDSFPADLNMLARAEVVYTTLPGWQKPSMGVKAYYDLPKNARAYVEFIEEFVGVKVRYIGTGPAREDMIIRVADIDLLSEWDLSENVRALGDSIPGYRSSATFLTTLRTNLHLSTTDLSPYNSIVSTPTSPAFTFTSQLAHPTPSPLSIGAIAQPPNGYYDVPEPKSTPILKTSAAGPEHTEERDTALKLIAESVNEQRWLAGKAAVLNQVTVAGVLLFTSILWKFCSLGVLAMITITLTLLGLATLYYITLPYGHLALDIDTDWLEIPRKNGGHGKCEDPIVLVSRWGEEIIGALVLRVVKRERKGYVRAWTVESSYRGKGIGSGLLEEAVRVAWGKGARCVIFEDGHANSHRVLPESFSGSFDDQEAKARTLLASTVAEIRREKSSR
;
A
#
# COMPACT_ATOMS: atom_id res chain seq x y z
N MET A 1 17.61 4.90 -1.16
CA MET A 1 16.23 5.04 -1.71
C MET A 1 15.35 5.77 -0.70
N ALA A 2 14.30 6.48 -1.14
CA ALA A 2 13.41 7.23 -0.25
C ALA A 2 12.02 6.59 -0.08
N THR A 3 11.51 6.56 1.15
CA THR A 3 10.10 6.24 1.48
C THR A 3 9.42 7.53 1.92
N ILE A 4 8.22 7.80 1.40
CA ILE A 4 7.49 9.04 1.65
C ILE A 4 6.18 8.71 2.37
N VAL A 5 5.87 9.40 3.48
CA VAL A 5 4.62 9.23 4.23
C VAL A 5 3.80 10.52 4.16
N LEU A 6 2.62 10.46 3.54
CA LEU A 6 1.73 11.62 3.33
C LEU A 6 0.34 11.36 3.92
N GLY A 7 -0.36 12.43 4.33
CA GLY A 7 -1.74 12.34 4.79
C GLY A 7 -2.69 12.41 3.60
N ALA A 8 -3.67 11.50 3.54
CA ALA A 8 -4.58 11.38 2.41
C ALA A 8 -5.92 12.14 2.60
N GLN A 9 -6.14 12.77 3.75
CA GLN A 9 -7.40 13.44 4.10
C GLN A 9 -7.12 14.89 4.52
N PHE A 10 -7.69 15.35 5.65
CA PHE A 10 -7.56 16.73 6.16
C PHE A 10 -6.58 16.86 7.33
N GLY A 11 -5.63 15.94 7.47
CA GLY A 11 -4.70 15.91 8.59
C GLY A 11 -5.17 15.02 9.72
N ASP A 12 -4.31 14.84 10.73
CA ASP A 12 -4.57 14.02 11.91
C ASP A 12 -4.82 12.52 11.63
N GLU A 13 -4.40 11.99 10.48
CA GLU A 13 -4.57 10.58 10.11
C GLU A 13 -3.66 9.63 10.90
N GLY A 14 -2.82 10.14 11.80
CA GLY A 14 -1.90 9.31 12.59
C GLY A 14 -0.60 8.96 11.88
N LYS A 15 -0.12 9.83 10.97
CA LYS A 15 1.19 9.69 10.28
C LYS A 15 2.33 9.39 11.24
N GLY A 16 2.38 10.09 12.39
CA GLY A 16 3.46 9.99 13.37
C GLY A 16 3.75 8.57 13.84
N LYS A 17 2.72 7.72 13.99
CA LYS A 17 2.90 6.32 14.40
C LYS A 17 3.65 5.50 13.33
N LEU A 18 3.28 5.66 12.07
CA LEU A 18 3.98 4.96 10.98
C LEU A 18 5.39 5.50 10.81
N VAL A 19 5.57 6.82 10.91
CA VAL A 19 6.90 7.45 10.85
C VAL A 19 7.79 6.89 11.96
N ASP A 20 7.31 6.79 13.20
CA ASP A 20 8.05 6.17 14.32
C ASP A 20 8.46 4.71 14.04
N ILE A 21 7.58 3.91 13.44
CA ILE A 21 7.89 2.52 13.06
C ILE A 21 8.98 2.49 11.97
N LEU A 22 8.86 3.31 10.93
CA LEU A 22 9.80 3.32 9.80
C LEU A 22 11.15 3.97 10.15
N CYS A 23 11.15 4.96 11.05
CA CYS A 23 12.33 5.65 11.54
C CYS A 23 13.31 4.71 12.24
N ALA A 24 12.85 3.60 12.83
CA ALA A 24 13.73 2.62 13.47
C ALA A 24 14.78 2.02 12.51
N SER A 25 14.48 2.02 11.20
CA SER A 25 15.35 1.48 10.16
C SER A 25 15.85 2.53 9.17
N SER A 26 15.63 3.82 9.43
CA SER A 26 15.96 4.93 8.51
C SER A 26 17.23 5.66 8.95
N ASN A 27 18.09 6.02 7.99
CA ASN A 27 19.30 6.80 8.25
C ASN A 27 18.99 8.30 8.32
N ILE A 28 18.01 8.76 7.53
CA ILE A 28 17.61 10.17 7.47
C ILE A 28 16.10 10.26 7.56
N CYS A 29 15.59 11.13 8.43
CA CYS A 29 14.20 11.56 8.48
C CYS A 29 14.11 13.04 8.08
N ALA A 30 13.31 13.37 7.08
CA ALA A 30 13.26 14.71 6.52
C ALA A 30 11.83 15.28 6.47
N ARG A 31 11.68 16.55 6.81
CA ARG A 31 10.47 17.35 6.60
C ARG A 31 10.62 18.18 5.34
N SER A 32 9.69 18.07 4.40
CA SER A 32 9.78 18.77 3.11
C SER A 32 9.12 20.14 3.10
N ALA A 33 8.00 20.31 3.81
CA ALA A 33 7.16 21.51 3.77
C ALA A 33 6.41 21.75 5.09
N GLY A 34 5.61 22.82 5.13
CA GLY A 34 4.88 23.29 6.30
C GLY A 34 5.78 24.07 7.27
N GLY A 35 5.45 24.03 8.55
CA GLY A 35 6.25 24.60 9.64
C GLY A 35 5.90 23.94 10.97
N ASN A 36 5.92 24.71 12.06
CA ASN A 36 5.50 24.27 13.39
C ASN A 36 3.96 24.16 13.56
N ASN A 37 3.18 24.25 12.48
CA ASN A 37 1.73 24.04 12.46
C ASN A 37 1.31 22.58 12.33
N ALA A 38 2.20 21.73 11.83
CA ALA A 38 2.08 20.29 12.01
C ALA A 38 2.56 19.93 13.41
N GLY A 39 1.95 18.90 14.01
CA GLY A 39 2.43 18.34 15.25
C GLY A 39 1.84 16.98 15.52
N HIS A 40 2.62 16.13 16.17
CA HIS A 40 2.20 14.81 16.61
C HIS A 40 3.01 14.38 17.83
N THR A 41 2.41 13.47 18.56
CA THR A 41 2.97 12.92 19.78
C THR A 41 3.47 11.50 19.51
N ILE A 42 4.70 11.21 19.93
CA ILE A 42 5.28 9.86 19.91
C ILE A 42 5.53 9.41 21.34
N VAL A 43 5.18 8.16 21.64
CA VAL A 43 5.50 7.51 22.91
C VAL A 43 6.60 6.49 22.66
N ALA A 44 7.78 6.72 23.23
CA ALA A 44 8.93 5.82 23.11
C ALA A 44 9.55 5.57 24.48
N ASN A 45 9.78 4.29 24.81
CA ASN A 45 10.30 3.85 26.11
C ASN A 45 9.52 4.40 27.32
N GLY A 46 8.20 4.53 27.18
CA GLY A 46 7.32 5.09 28.21
C GLY A 46 7.38 6.61 28.36
N ILE A 47 8.13 7.32 27.52
CA ILE A 47 8.24 8.78 27.52
C ILE A 47 7.50 9.35 26.32
N THR A 48 6.73 10.42 26.56
CA THR A 48 5.94 11.11 25.55
C THR A 48 6.68 12.32 25.00
N TYR A 49 6.93 12.35 23.70
CA TYR A 49 7.61 13.41 22.96
C TYR A 49 6.64 14.09 21.99
N ASP A 50 6.61 15.41 21.99
CA ASP A 50 5.75 16.20 21.12
C ASP A 50 6.61 16.91 20.08
N PHE A 51 6.42 16.52 18.82
CA PHE A 51 7.15 17.08 17.68
C PHE A 51 6.26 18.07 16.94
N HIS A 52 6.84 19.18 16.47
CA HIS A 52 6.18 20.15 15.61
C HIS A 52 7.00 20.48 14.37
N ILE A 53 8.18 21.07 14.55
CA ILE A 53 9.09 21.38 13.44
C ILE A 53 10.18 20.33 13.27
N LEU A 54 10.65 19.75 14.37
CA LEU A 54 11.70 18.74 14.32
C LEU A 54 11.12 17.46 13.69
N PRO A 55 11.84 16.85 12.72
CA PRO A 55 11.46 15.54 12.23
C PRO A 55 11.46 14.52 13.37
N SER A 56 10.49 13.63 13.34
CA SER A 56 10.26 12.73 14.46
C SER A 56 11.18 11.51 14.50
N GLY A 57 12.02 11.36 13.47
CA GLY A 57 13.15 10.44 13.47
C GLY A 57 14.18 10.70 14.57
N LEU A 58 14.12 11.84 15.26
CA LEU A 58 15.01 12.14 16.37
C LEU A 58 14.91 11.09 17.49
N VAL A 59 13.73 10.48 17.67
CA VAL A 59 13.50 9.36 18.60
C VAL A 59 14.39 8.15 18.30
N SER A 60 14.77 7.94 17.03
CA SER A 60 15.74 6.92 16.63
C SER A 60 17.18 7.44 16.83
N PRO A 61 18.02 6.78 17.65
CA PRO A 61 19.37 7.28 17.99
C PRO A 61 20.29 7.52 16.77
N ASN A 62 20.19 6.68 15.75
CA ASN A 62 21.07 6.73 14.57
C ASN A 62 20.47 7.50 13.39
N CYS A 63 19.33 8.15 13.57
CA CYS A 63 18.66 8.87 12.50
C CYS A 63 19.09 10.34 12.49
N MET A 64 19.53 10.79 11.33
CA MET A 64 19.76 12.20 11.02
C MET A 64 18.43 12.88 10.67
N ASN A 65 18.20 14.09 11.15
CA ASN A 65 16.94 14.81 11.01
C ASN A 65 17.14 16.08 10.21
N LEU A 66 16.46 16.20 9.08
CA LEU A 66 16.58 17.33 8.16
C LEU A 66 15.28 18.13 8.05
N ILE A 67 15.38 19.43 8.28
CA ILE A 67 14.35 20.41 7.94
C ILE A 67 14.66 20.96 6.55
N GLY A 68 13.85 20.59 5.57
CA GLY A 68 14.06 20.88 4.15
C GLY A 68 13.80 22.33 3.75
N SER A 69 14.21 22.68 2.52
CA SER A 69 14.10 24.02 1.93
C SER A 69 12.66 24.52 1.76
N GLY A 70 11.70 23.59 1.70
CA GLY A 70 10.28 23.92 1.57
C GLY A 70 9.63 24.33 2.89
N VAL A 71 10.29 24.12 4.03
CA VAL A 71 9.77 24.44 5.37
C VAL A 71 9.92 25.93 5.68
N VAL A 72 8.94 26.49 6.40
CA VAL A 72 9.02 27.81 7.05
C VAL A 72 9.30 27.62 8.54
N VAL A 73 10.39 28.21 9.03
CA VAL A 73 11.01 27.94 10.32
C VAL A 73 10.84 29.13 11.26
N HIS A 74 10.08 28.93 12.33
CA HIS A 74 10.06 29.87 13.45
C HIS A 74 11.20 29.54 14.42
N VAL A 75 12.28 30.32 14.39
CA VAL A 75 13.53 30.03 15.13
C VAL A 75 13.32 29.92 16.65
N PRO A 76 12.56 30.81 17.32
CA PRO A 76 12.27 30.65 18.74
C PRO A 76 11.53 29.35 19.08
N SER A 77 10.56 28.93 18.25
CA SER A 77 9.86 27.65 18.45
C SER A 77 10.76 26.45 18.23
N PHE A 78 11.67 26.51 17.25
CA PHE A 78 12.66 25.45 17.03
C PHE A 78 13.52 25.22 18.29
N PHE A 79 14.08 26.30 18.87
CA PHE A 79 14.90 26.16 20.08
C PHE A 79 14.10 25.77 21.32
N LYS A 80 12.85 26.22 21.42
CA LYS A 80 11.94 25.76 22.49
C LYS A 80 11.69 24.26 22.39
N GLU A 81 11.30 23.78 21.23
CA GLU A 81 11.05 22.34 20.99
C GLU A 81 12.32 21.51 21.23
N LEU A 82 13.47 22.00 20.78
CA LEU A 82 14.77 21.37 21.04
C LEU A 82 15.06 21.23 22.55
N ALA A 83 14.84 22.30 23.32
CA ALA A 83 15.03 22.29 24.77
C ALA A 83 14.05 21.35 25.48
N ASP A 84 12.78 21.35 25.06
CA ASP A 84 11.74 20.48 25.60
C ASP A 84 12.09 19.00 25.38
N LEU A 85 12.54 18.62 24.16
CA LEU A 85 12.96 17.26 23.85
C LEU A 85 14.22 16.85 24.62
N LYS A 86 15.22 17.74 24.71
CA LYS A 86 16.45 17.48 25.48
C LYS A 86 16.17 17.27 26.97
N SER A 87 15.23 18.04 27.54
CA SER A 87 14.81 17.89 28.95
C SER A 87 14.16 16.54 29.24
N LYS A 88 13.58 15.90 28.23
CA LYS A 88 13.00 14.55 28.28
C LYS A 88 14.03 13.43 28.03
N GLY A 89 15.31 13.78 27.89
CA GLY A 89 16.42 12.82 27.73
C GLY A 89 16.72 12.41 26.30
N LEU A 90 16.15 13.11 25.31
CA LEU A 90 16.40 12.83 23.90
C LEU A 90 17.75 13.43 23.48
N ASP A 91 18.65 12.60 22.95
CA ASP A 91 19.92 13.06 22.38
C ASP A 91 19.66 13.89 21.11
N THR A 92 20.14 15.12 21.07
CA THR A 92 19.90 16.03 19.94
C THR A 92 21.20 16.43 19.23
N GLU A 93 22.35 16.02 19.75
CA GLU A 93 23.65 16.59 19.39
C GLU A 93 24.16 16.02 18.06
N GLY A 94 24.49 16.89 17.09
CA GLY A 94 25.03 16.48 15.80
C GLY A 94 24.06 15.71 14.87
N ARG A 95 22.75 15.69 15.18
CA ARG A 95 21.75 14.91 14.42
C ARG A 95 20.63 15.76 13.79
N ILE A 96 20.67 17.07 13.95
CA ILE A 96 19.62 17.98 13.50
C ILE A 96 20.22 18.96 12.51
N PHE A 97 19.57 19.08 11.35
CA PHE A 97 20.03 19.90 10.25
C PHE A 97 18.88 20.72 9.66
N ILE A 98 19.16 21.95 9.27
CA ILE A 98 18.23 22.91 8.68
C ILE A 98 18.82 23.35 7.35
N SER A 99 18.02 23.27 6.29
CA SER A 99 18.38 23.83 4.99
C SER A 99 18.63 25.34 5.10
N ASP A 100 19.77 25.78 4.60
CA ASP A 100 20.13 27.19 4.40
C ASP A 100 19.13 27.98 3.53
N ARG A 101 18.28 27.27 2.76
CA ARG A 101 17.24 27.82 1.88
C ARG A 101 15.84 27.82 2.51
N ALA A 102 15.65 27.20 3.68
CA ALA A 102 14.40 27.30 4.41
C ALA A 102 14.09 28.77 4.74
N HIS A 103 12.81 29.13 4.82
CA HIS A 103 12.39 30.51 5.10
C HIS A 103 12.16 30.72 6.59
N VAL A 104 12.34 31.95 7.05
CA VAL A 104 12.18 32.34 8.45
C VAL A 104 10.76 32.85 8.68
N VAL A 105 10.09 32.29 9.69
CA VAL A 105 8.89 32.86 10.27
C VAL A 105 9.32 33.76 11.43
N PHE A 106 8.74 34.96 11.48
CA PHE A 106 8.97 35.97 12.50
C PHE A 106 7.71 36.10 13.37
N ASP A 107 7.83 36.66 14.57
CA ASP A 107 6.70 37.02 15.43
C ASP A 107 5.75 37.99 14.68
N LEU A 108 6.30 38.86 13.84
CA LEU A 108 5.53 39.67 12.89
C LEU A 108 4.57 38.85 12.03
N HIS A 109 5.04 37.73 11.48
CA HIS A 109 4.20 36.85 10.66
C HIS A 109 3.07 36.21 11.49
N GLN A 110 3.33 35.87 12.75
CA GLN A 110 2.29 35.31 13.64
C GLN A 110 1.21 36.35 13.97
N LEU A 111 1.62 37.59 14.23
CA LEU A 111 0.70 38.70 14.46
C LEU A 111 -0.17 38.95 13.22
N VAL A 112 0.45 39.02 12.03
CA VAL A 112 -0.27 39.20 10.76
C VAL A 112 -1.25 38.06 10.49
N ASP A 113 -0.88 36.80 10.76
CA ASP A 113 -1.77 35.64 10.62
C ASP A 113 -3.02 35.80 11.51
N GLY A 114 -2.82 36.27 12.74
CA GLY A 114 -3.92 36.60 13.65
C GLY A 114 -4.84 37.72 13.14
N LEU A 115 -4.28 38.77 12.54
CA LEU A 115 -5.03 39.89 11.96
C LEU A 115 -5.80 39.49 10.70
N GLU A 116 -5.20 38.69 9.81
CA GLU A 116 -5.85 38.17 8.60
C GLU A 116 -7.07 37.32 8.96
N GLU A 117 -6.96 36.45 9.98
CA GLU A 117 -8.09 35.67 10.49
C GLU A 117 -9.20 36.53 11.09
N GLN A 118 -8.85 37.64 11.77
CA GLN A 118 -9.83 38.57 12.32
C GLN A 118 -10.57 39.33 11.22
N GLU A 119 -9.86 39.76 10.17
CA GLU A 119 -10.42 40.47 9.02
C GLU A 119 -11.45 39.60 8.27
N LEU A 120 -11.19 38.30 8.15
CA LEU A 120 -12.07 37.34 7.49
C LEU A 120 -13.38 37.07 8.26
N GLY A 121 -13.39 37.28 9.59
CA GLY A 121 -14.58 37.11 10.43
C GLY A 121 -15.23 35.72 10.28
N LYS A 122 -16.45 35.66 9.74
CA LYS A 122 -17.16 34.39 9.50
C LYS A 122 -16.52 33.53 8.40
N GLY A 123 -15.71 34.13 7.53
CA GLY A 123 -14.93 33.45 6.49
C GLY A 123 -13.55 33.01 6.95
N ALA A 124 -13.26 33.07 8.26
CA ALA A 124 -11.96 32.65 8.80
C ALA A 124 -11.64 31.20 8.40
N VAL A 125 -10.38 30.98 8.02
CA VAL A 125 -9.87 29.67 7.62
C VAL A 125 -9.76 28.76 8.84
N GLY A 126 -9.46 29.35 10.01
CA GLY A 126 -9.20 28.66 11.26
C GLY A 126 -7.73 28.29 11.40
N THR A 127 -6.81 29.18 11.01
CA THR A 127 -5.36 28.93 10.99
C THR A 127 -4.81 28.57 12.37
N THR A 128 -3.55 28.14 12.41
CA THR A 128 -2.87 27.87 13.69
C THR A 128 -2.33 29.14 14.35
N LYS A 129 -2.44 30.31 13.69
CA LYS A 129 -1.87 31.59 14.12
C LYS A 129 -0.36 31.54 14.39
N LYS A 130 0.33 30.66 13.65
CA LYS A 130 1.79 30.44 13.75
C LYS A 130 2.56 31.14 12.64
N GLY A 131 1.92 32.02 11.86
CA GLY A 131 2.59 32.81 10.83
C GLY A 131 2.95 32.02 9.57
N ILE A 132 2.34 30.84 9.36
CA ILE A 132 2.64 29.97 8.23
C ILE A 132 2.20 30.62 6.91
N GLY A 133 0.96 31.10 6.87
CA GLY A 133 0.41 31.78 5.68
C GLY A 133 1.23 33.02 5.30
N PRO A 134 1.40 33.98 6.21
CA PRO A 134 2.25 35.15 5.96
C PRO A 134 3.70 34.78 5.61
N GLY A 135 4.28 33.76 6.23
CA GLY A 135 5.63 33.28 5.89
C GLY A 135 5.76 32.73 4.46
N TYR A 136 4.78 31.95 3.99
CA TYR A 136 4.73 31.51 2.59
C TYR A 136 4.38 32.66 1.62
N SER A 137 3.54 33.60 2.04
CA SER A 137 3.19 34.80 1.26
C SER A 137 4.43 35.66 0.99
N THR A 138 5.26 35.93 2.00
CA THR A 138 6.51 36.69 1.81
C THR A 138 7.55 35.90 1.01
N LYS A 139 7.59 34.57 1.12
CA LYS A 139 8.37 33.69 0.22
C LYS A 139 7.95 33.88 -1.24
N ALA A 140 6.66 33.74 -1.55
CA ALA A 140 6.14 33.90 -2.91
C ALA A 140 6.34 35.33 -3.45
N ALA A 141 6.20 36.34 -2.59
CA ALA A 141 6.45 37.74 -2.92
C ALA A 141 7.95 38.05 -3.13
N ARG A 142 8.85 37.13 -2.77
CA ARG A 142 10.32 37.30 -2.77
C ARG A 142 10.80 38.40 -1.80
N SER A 143 9.98 38.71 -0.79
CA SER A 143 10.30 39.68 0.28
C SER A 143 10.73 38.99 1.58
N GLY A 144 10.53 37.67 1.68
CA GLY A 144 10.91 36.86 2.83
C GLY A 144 12.42 36.81 3.10
N VAL A 145 12.75 36.31 4.29
CA VAL A 145 14.12 36.04 4.74
C VAL A 145 14.35 34.53 4.76
N ARG A 146 15.49 34.09 4.25
CA ARG A 146 15.94 32.69 4.34
C ARG A 146 16.91 32.49 5.51
N ILE A 147 17.07 31.25 5.96
CA ILE A 147 17.98 30.88 7.05
C ILE A 147 19.41 31.37 6.79
N SER A 148 19.93 31.20 5.56
CA SER A 148 21.25 31.72 5.16
C SER A 148 21.42 33.22 5.35
N GLU A 149 20.34 33.99 5.23
CA GLU A 149 20.36 35.45 5.32
C GLU A 149 20.34 35.94 6.78
N ILE A 150 20.06 35.06 7.76
CA ILE A 150 20.18 35.41 9.19
C ILE A 150 21.64 35.77 9.54
N PHE A 151 22.61 35.11 8.89
CA PHE A 151 24.03 35.27 9.21
C PHE A 151 24.64 36.57 8.69
N ASP A 152 24.00 37.22 7.71
CA ASP A 152 24.32 38.60 7.31
C ASP A 152 23.41 39.58 8.06
N LYS A 153 23.96 40.20 9.10
CA LYS A 153 23.24 41.14 9.96
C LYS A 153 22.61 42.29 9.18
N GLU A 154 23.36 42.91 8.28
CA GLU A 154 22.86 44.08 7.55
C GLU A 154 21.69 43.70 6.64
N THR A 155 21.78 42.54 5.97
CA THR A 155 20.70 42.02 5.13
C THR A 155 19.46 41.66 5.94
N LEU A 156 19.61 40.94 7.07
CA LEU A 156 18.50 40.57 7.94
C LEU A 156 17.75 41.82 8.43
N ASP A 157 18.48 42.74 9.06
CA ASP A 157 17.94 43.96 9.66
C ASP A 157 17.18 44.81 8.62
N ARG A 158 17.80 45.03 7.46
CA ARG A 158 17.19 45.80 6.37
C ARG A 158 15.91 45.14 5.84
N LYS A 159 15.92 43.82 5.64
CA LYS A 159 14.75 43.09 5.14
C LYS A 159 13.62 43.07 6.16
N LEU A 160 13.91 42.82 7.44
CA LEU A 160 12.91 42.75 8.49
C LEU A 160 12.26 44.13 8.74
N ARG A 161 13.05 45.22 8.79
CA ARG A 161 12.51 46.60 8.84
C ARG A 161 11.62 46.92 7.66
N LYS A 162 12.05 46.57 6.44
CA LYS A 162 11.25 46.78 5.22
C LYS A 162 9.94 45.98 5.26
N MET A 163 9.97 44.75 5.76
CA MET A 163 8.80 43.89 5.90
C MET A 163 7.82 44.46 6.94
N ALA A 164 8.31 44.86 8.12
CA ALA A 164 7.53 45.51 9.16
C ALA A 164 6.84 46.78 8.62
N HIS A 165 7.59 47.65 7.95
CA HIS A 165 7.03 48.85 7.33
C HIS A 165 5.98 48.54 6.24
N SER A 166 6.16 47.46 5.47
CA SER A 166 5.17 47.05 4.47
C SER A 166 3.87 46.57 5.11
N PHE A 167 3.94 45.80 6.21
CA PHE A 167 2.76 45.37 6.94
C PHE A 167 2.11 46.53 7.70
N GLU A 168 2.88 47.48 8.22
CA GLU A 168 2.39 48.73 8.81
C GLU A 168 1.54 49.53 7.82
N LYS A 169 1.93 49.59 6.54
CA LYS A 169 1.09 50.21 5.51
C LYS A 169 -0.24 49.49 5.27
N ARG A 170 -0.30 48.17 5.50
CA ARG A 170 -1.51 47.36 5.29
C ARG A 170 -2.44 47.42 6.51
N TYR A 171 -1.90 47.22 7.71
CA TYR A 171 -2.67 47.04 8.94
C TYR A 171 -2.67 48.28 9.84
N GLY A 172 -1.83 49.27 9.56
CA GLY A 172 -1.74 50.52 10.31
C GLY A 172 -1.51 50.27 11.80
N GLY A 173 -2.30 50.97 12.63
CA GLY A 173 -2.25 50.87 14.08
C GLY A 173 -2.63 49.50 14.65
N LEU A 174 -3.13 48.55 13.86
CA LEU A 174 -3.41 47.18 14.33
C LEU A 174 -2.13 46.37 14.59
N LEU A 175 -0.97 46.83 14.09
CA LEU A 175 0.34 46.29 14.48
C LEU A 175 0.90 46.94 15.76
N GLN A 176 0.13 47.77 16.47
CA GLN A 176 0.57 48.39 17.72
C GLN A 176 1.03 47.31 18.73
N GLY A 177 2.21 47.50 19.28
CA GLY A 177 2.85 46.58 20.23
C GLY A 177 3.86 45.62 19.61
N TYR A 178 3.98 45.56 18.28
CA TYR A 178 5.12 44.91 17.63
C TYR A 178 6.31 45.87 17.50
N ASP A 179 7.45 45.49 18.07
CA ASP A 179 8.72 46.23 17.95
C ASP A 179 9.70 45.44 17.08
N VAL A 180 10.02 46.01 15.92
CA VAL A 180 10.95 45.41 14.96
C VAL A 180 12.38 45.36 15.48
N GLU A 181 12.81 46.34 16.29
CA GLU A 181 14.15 46.39 16.84
C GLU A 181 14.32 45.34 17.94
N GLU A 182 13.27 45.06 18.73
CA GLU A 182 13.28 43.95 19.68
C GLU A 182 13.39 42.59 18.99
N GLU A 183 12.67 42.37 17.89
CA GLU A 183 12.78 41.12 17.14
C GLU A 183 14.17 40.95 16.49
N ILE A 184 14.74 42.01 15.93
CA ILE A 184 16.14 42.02 15.44
C ILE A 184 17.11 41.64 16.56
N LYS A 185 16.97 42.24 17.75
CA LYS A 185 17.81 41.93 18.91
C LYS A 185 17.68 40.46 19.33
N ARG A 186 16.47 39.90 19.36
CA ARG A 186 16.27 38.46 19.61
C ARG A 186 16.97 37.61 18.55
N MET A 187 16.94 38.04 17.29
CA MET A 187 17.60 37.29 16.22
C MET A 187 19.13 37.33 16.29
N ASP A 188 19.73 38.41 16.79
CA ASP A 188 21.16 38.45 17.07
C ASP A 188 21.60 37.36 18.07
N GLU A 189 20.77 37.06 19.07
CA GLU A 189 21.03 35.98 20.05
C GLU A 189 20.96 34.59 19.42
N TYR A 190 20.05 34.39 18.46
CA TYR A 190 19.90 33.11 17.78
C TYR A 190 20.92 32.89 16.67
N ARG A 191 21.46 33.94 16.04
CA ARG A 191 22.42 33.84 14.92
C ARG A 191 23.60 32.92 15.27
N ALA A 192 24.19 33.11 16.45
CA ALA A 192 25.33 32.30 16.89
C ALA A 192 24.96 30.85 17.21
N LYS A 193 23.75 30.60 17.70
CA LYS A 193 23.28 29.25 18.05
C LYS A 193 22.83 28.45 16.83
N LEU A 194 22.32 29.15 15.81
CA LEU A 194 21.72 28.51 14.64
C LEU A 194 22.77 27.91 13.70
N SER A 195 24.00 28.45 13.67
CA SER A 195 25.06 28.02 12.75
C SER A 195 25.33 26.53 12.78
N ASP A 196 25.25 25.91 13.96
CA ASP A 196 25.58 24.50 14.18
C ASP A 196 24.56 23.54 13.53
N PHE A 197 23.39 24.06 13.17
CA PHE A 197 22.31 23.29 12.56
C PHE A 197 22.21 23.50 11.05
N VAL A 198 22.84 24.54 10.49
CA VAL A 198 22.57 24.94 9.10
C VAL A 198 23.48 24.22 8.12
N VAL A 199 22.89 23.65 7.06
CA VAL A 199 23.60 22.95 5.98
C VAL A 199 23.06 23.34 4.61
N ASP A 200 23.89 23.16 3.58
CA ASP A 200 23.36 23.04 2.22
C ASP A 200 22.69 21.67 2.07
N ALA A 201 21.35 21.67 2.07
CA ALA A 201 20.56 20.44 2.04
C ALA A 201 20.62 19.69 0.69
N VAL A 202 20.92 20.38 -0.42
CA VAL A 202 20.93 19.78 -1.76
C VAL A 202 22.02 18.71 -1.92
N PRO A 203 23.32 19.00 -1.68
CA PRO A 203 24.37 17.99 -1.76
C PRO A 203 24.23 16.91 -0.69
N LEU A 204 23.62 17.22 0.47
CA LEU A 204 23.33 16.22 1.50
C LEU A 204 22.35 15.17 0.99
N ILE A 205 21.21 15.61 0.40
CA ILE A 205 20.21 14.70 -0.16
C ILE A 205 20.76 13.93 -1.37
N GLU A 206 21.50 14.60 -2.25
CA GLU A 206 22.14 13.95 -3.40
C GLU A 206 23.10 12.84 -2.95
N SER A 207 23.96 13.14 -1.98
CA SER A 207 24.90 12.17 -1.39
C SER A 207 24.16 11.02 -0.72
N ALA A 208 23.11 11.31 0.05
CA ALA A 208 22.28 10.28 0.67
C ALA A 208 21.61 9.37 -0.36
N GLN A 209 21.16 9.92 -1.49
CA GLN A 209 20.54 9.13 -2.55
C GLN A 209 21.56 8.37 -3.42
N SER A 210 22.84 8.75 -3.43
CA SER A 210 23.89 8.06 -4.20
C SER A 210 24.39 6.78 -3.51
N LEU A 211 24.26 6.71 -2.18
CA LEU A 211 24.68 5.56 -1.37
C LEU A 211 23.63 4.42 -1.42
N PRO A 212 24.04 3.16 -1.63
CA PRO A 212 23.13 2.03 -1.81
C PRO A 212 22.29 1.71 -0.55
N ASP A 213 22.90 1.77 0.64
CA ASP A 213 22.27 1.36 1.90
C ASP A 213 21.63 2.51 2.69
N THR A 214 21.62 3.72 2.13
CA THR A 214 21.03 4.87 2.79
C THR A 214 19.52 4.92 2.57
N LYS A 215 18.78 4.76 3.66
CA LYS A 215 17.33 4.82 3.74
C LYS A 215 16.89 6.22 4.20
N LEU A 216 16.18 6.91 3.32
CA LEU A 216 15.61 8.22 3.59
C LEU A 216 14.11 8.09 3.81
N LEU A 217 13.62 8.63 4.91
CA LEU A 217 12.20 8.74 5.21
C LEU A 217 11.77 10.20 5.11
N VAL A 218 10.73 10.47 4.33
CA VAL A 218 10.10 11.79 4.28
C VAL A 218 8.84 11.77 5.12
N GLU A 219 8.82 12.64 6.13
CA GLU A 219 7.68 12.88 6.99
C GLU A 219 6.83 14.03 6.42
N GLY A 220 5.66 13.70 5.88
CA GLY A 220 4.70 14.70 5.39
C GLY A 220 4.05 15.49 6.53
N ALA A 221 3.98 16.81 6.36
CA ALA A 221 3.21 17.70 7.22
C ALA A 221 1.79 17.89 6.66
N ASN A 222 0.81 18.10 7.54
CA ASN A 222 -0.60 18.28 7.15
C ASN A 222 -1.10 17.09 6.28
N ALA A 223 -1.91 17.32 5.25
CA ALA A 223 -2.45 16.29 4.37
C ALA A 223 -3.04 16.90 3.10
N LEU A 224 -3.28 16.07 2.09
CA LEU A 224 -3.61 16.55 0.75
C LEU A 224 -4.87 17.42 0.67
N MET A 225 -5.92 17.17 1.46
CA MET A 225 -7.10 18.03 1.40
C MET A 225 -6.88 19.41 2.06
N LEU A 226 -5.69 19.65 2.64
CA LEU A 226 -5.18 20.95 3.08
C LEU A 226 -4.07 21.49 2.17
N ASP A 227 -3.77 20.86 1.04
CA ASP A 227 -2.82 21.38 0.05
C ASP A 227 -3.30 22.70 -0.54
N VAL A 228 -2.38 23.63 -0.80
CA VAL A 228 -2.73 24.96 -1.32
C VAL A 228 -3.37 24.90 -2.71
N ASP A 229 -2.98 23.93 -3.54
CA ASP A 229 -3.47 23.78 -4.91
C ASP A 229 -4.59 22.74 -5.02
N TYR A 230 -4.46 21.63 -4.29
CA TYR A 230 -5.32 20.46 -4.43
C TYR A 230 -6.29 20.24 -3.25
N GLY A 231 -6.22 21.08 -2.22
CA GLY A 231 -7.11 20.99 -1.07
C GLY A 231 -8.43 21.73 -1.26
N THR A 232 -9.21 21.86 -0.18
CA THR A 232 -10.47 22.63 -0.18
C THR A 232 -10.24 24.15 -0.11
N TYR A 233 -9.54 24.72 -1.10
CA TYR A 233 -9.19 26.14 -1.13
C TYR A 233 -10.45 27.03 -0.99
N PRO A 234 -10.45 28.07 -0.12
CA PRO A 234 -9.30 28.64 0.59
C PRO A 234 -9.01 28.01 1.97
N TYR A 235 -9.77 26.99 2.37
CA TYR A 235 -9.64 26.36 3.69
C TYR A 235 -8.53 25.31 3.74
N VAL A 236 -7.30 25.77 3.50
CA VAL A 236 -6.09 24.97 3.28
C VAL A 236 -4.90 25.57 4.03
N THR A 237 -3.79 24.85 4.11
CA THR A 237 -2.50 25.47 4.48
C THR A 237 -1.86 26.12 3.24
N SER A 238 -0.85 26.97 3.45
CA SER A 238 -0.21 27.73 2.37
C SER A 238 0.99 27.01 1.74
N SER A 239 1.03 25.68 1.84
CA SER A 239 2.11 24.84 1.34
C SER A 239 1.57 23.66 0.55
N ASN A 240 2.36 23.15 -0.39
CA ASN A 240 2.08 21.85 -0.99
C ASN A 240 2.37 20.74 0.02
N THR A 241 1.32 20.05 0.43
CA THR A 241 1.35 18.94 1.41
C THR A 241 1.46 17.58 0.71
N GLY A 242 1.15 17.52 -0.58
CA GLY A 242 1.31 16.33 -1.41
C GLY A 242 2.75 16.07 -1.89
N ILE A 243 2.89 15.13 -2.82
CA ILE A 243 4.17 14.66 -3.35
C ILE A 243 4.97 15.76 -4.07
N GLY A 244 4.30 16.72 -4.71
CA GLY A 244 4.96 17.88 -5.33
C GLY A 244 5.75 18.72 -4.31
N GLY A 245 5.22 18.86 -3.09
CA GLY A 245 5.91 19.54 -1.98
C GLY A 245 7.17 18.80 -1.52
N VAL A 246 7.19 17.47 -1.65
CA VAL A 246 8.34 16.63 -1.31
C VAL A 246 9.50 16.88 -2.27
N PHE A 247 9.24 16.89 -3.58
CA PHE A 247 10.28 17.13 -4.58
C PHE A 247 10.83 18.57 -4.49
N THR A 248 9.95 19.55 -4.41
CA THR A 248 10.35 20.97 -4.32
C THR A 248 11.06 21.29 -2.99
N GLY A 249 10.68 20.64 -1.89
CA GLY A 249 11.23 20.89 -0.57
C GLY A 249 12.58 20.23 -0.29
N LEU A 250 12.87 19.08 -0.92
CA LEU A 250 14.05 18.26 -0.63
C LEU A 250 14.98 18.03 -1.82
N ALA A 251 14.62 18.46 -3.03
CA ALA A 251 15.37 18.17 -4.26
C ALA A 251 15.63 16.67 -4.48
N LEU A 252 14.67 15.82 -4.11
CA LEU A 252 14.77 14.38 -4.27
C LEU A 252 14.73 13.97 -5.75
N ASN A 253 15.57 13.02 -6.12
CA ASN A 253 15.49 12.37 -7.43
C ASN A 253 14.23 11.48 -7.50
N PRO A 254 13.29 11.72 -8.43
CA PRO A 254 12.04 10.95 -8.55
C PRO A 254 12.26 9.48 -8.92
N PHE A 255 13.39 9.13 -9.55
CA PHE A 255 13.73 7.74 -9.89
C PHE A 255 14.31 6.95 -8.72
N LYS A 256 14.49 7.59 -7.55
CA LYS A 256 15.03 6.98 -6.33
C LYS A 256 14.02 6.91 -5.19
N ILE A 257 12.73 6.93 -5.52
CA ILE A 257 11.63 6.71 -4.59
C ILE A 257 11.30 5.21 -4.56
N LYS A 258 11.31 4.62 -3.36
CA LYS A 258 10.95 3.22 -3.13
C LYS A 258 9.44 3.06 -2.92
N GLU A 259 8.85 3.91 -2.08
CA GLU A 259 7.46 3.77 -1.65
C GLU A 259 6.86 5.14 -1.30
N ILE A 260 5.60 5.35 -1.67
CA ILE A 260 4.80 6.51 -1.32
C ILE A 260 3.57 6.00 -0.57
N ILE A 261 3.52 6.24 0.72
CA ILE A 261 2.51 5.69 1.63
C ILE A 261 1.47 6.77 1.93
N GLY A 262 0.22 6.51 1.54
CA GLY A 262 -0.94 7.33 1.90
C GLY A 262 -1.51 6.91 3.25
N VAL A 263 -1.47 7.79 4.24
CA VAL A 263 -2.07 7.53 5.57
C VAL A 263 -3.53 7.97 5.54
N VAL A 264 -4.41 7.00 5.74
CA VAL A 264 -5.87 7.13 5.71
C VAL A 264 -6.39 6.73 7.07
N LYS A 265 -7.16 7.59 7.73
CA LYS A 265 -7.90 7.20 8.93
C LYS A 265 -9.18 6.47 8.49
N ALA A 266 -9.60 5.44 9.24
CA ALA A 266 -10.81 4.65 8.95
C ALA A 266 -12.12 5.47 8.98
N TYR A 267 -12.06 6.74 9.32
CA TYR A 267 -13.13 7.73 9.24
C TYR A 267 -12.49 9.10 8.97
N THR A 268 -13.29 10.13 8.67
CA THR A 268 -12.74 11.43 8.26
C THR A 268 -12.83 12.43 9.40
N THR A 269 -11.76 13.20 9.62
CA THR A 269 -11.74 14.29 10.61
C THR A 269 -11.23 15.57 10.00
N ARG A 270 -11.72 16.72 10.47
CA ARG A 270 -11.25 18.05 10.05
C ARG A 270 -11.09 19.00 11.23
N VAL A 271 -10.04 19.82 11.20
CA VAL A 271 -9.82 20.95 12.11
C VAL A 271 -9.92 22.25 11.32
N GLY A 272 -10.61 23.26 11.88
CA GLY A 272 -10.80 24.55 11.23
C GLY A 272 -12.10 24.65 10.42
N GLY A 273 -12.24 25.76 9.69
CA GLY A 273 -13.39 26.03 8.82
C GLY A 273 -13.38 25.17 7.56
N GLY A 274 -14.36 25.37 6.68
CA GLY A 274 -14.47 24.74 5.37
C GLY A 274 -15.34 23.47 5.33
N PRO A 275 -15.66 22.95 4.13
CA PRO A 275 -16.62 21.85 3.98
C PRO A 275 -16.06 20.50 4.42
N LEU A 276 -16.89 19.66 5.04
CA LEU A 276 -16.61 18.25 5.28
C LEU A 276 -17.87 17.47 4.84
N PRO A 277 -17.94 17.01 3.58
CA PRO A 277 -19.18 16.44 3.04
C PRO A 277 -19.74 15.29 3.86
N THR A 278 -18.87 14.45 4.43
CA THR A 278 -19.26 13.30 5.26
C THR A 278 -19.47 13.61 6.73
N GLU A 279 -19.45 14.88 7.13
CA GLU A 279 -19.59 15.28 8.54
C GLU A 279 -20.88 14.74 9.15
N GLN A 280 -20.74 14.14 10.33
CA GLN A 280 -21.85 13.61 11.10
C GLN A 280 -22.18 14.57 12.25
N LEU A 281 -23.28 15.32 12.12
CA LEU A 281 -23.80 16.22 13.16
C LEU A 281 -24.83 15.51 14.06
N ASN A 282 -24.60 14.22 14.31
CA ASN A 282 -25.48 13.31 15.03
C ASN A 282 -24.66 12.45 16.01
N GLU A 283 -25.31 11.47 16.65
CA GLU A 283 -24.69 10.55 17.61
C GLU A 283 -23.48 9.77 17.06
N HIS A 284 -23.43 9.49 15.75
CA HIS A 284 -22.28 8.82 15.14
C HIS A 284 -21.05 9.72 15.16
N GLY A 285 -21.20 11.01 14.84
CA GLY A 285 -20.12 11.99 14.90
C GLY A 285 -19.59 12.19 16.33
N GLU A 286 -20.49 12.25 17.32
CA GLU A 286 -20.12 12.35 18.73
C GLU A 286 -19.39 11.09 19.23
N LYS A 287 -19.85 9.91 18.80
CA LYS A 287 -19.19 8.64 19.11
C LYS A 287 -17.80 8.55 18.48
N LEU A 288 -17.65 8.89 17.20
CA LEU A 288 -16.34 8.94 16.53
C LEU A 288 -15.38 9.92 17.24
N GLN A 289 -15.87 11.11 17.62
CA GLN A 289 -15.07 12.11 18.31
C GLN A 289 -14.60 11.62 19.69
N SER A 290 -15.51 11.03 20.48
CA SER A 290 -15.22 10.60 21.85
C SER A 290 -14.30 9.37 21.90
N VAL A 291 -14.63 8.30 21.17
CA VAL A 291 -13.84 7.07 21.13
C VAL A 291 -12.49 7.33 20.46
N GLY A 292 -12.47 8.11 19.38
CA GLY A 292 -11.26 8.51 18.66
C GLY A 292 -10.36 9.51 19.39
N ARG A 293 -10.83 10.07 20.51
CA ARG A 293 -10.18 11.16 21.28
C ARG A 293 -9.77 12.33 20.38
N GLU A 294 -10.70 12.78 19.54
CA GLU A 294 -10.41 13.71 18.46
C GLU A 294 -10.35 15.17 18.93
N PHE A 295 -9.22 15.50 19.58
CA PHE A 295 -8.84 16.83 20.01
C PHE A 295 -7.48 17.21 19.41
N GLY A 296 -7.36 18.43 18.90
CA GLY A 296 -6.12 18.94 18.32
C GLY A 296 -5.03 19.14 19.37
N VAL A 297 -3.85 18.53 19.18
CA VAL A 297 -2.71 18.68 20.11
C VAL A 297 -2.17 20.12 20.08
N THR A 298 -2.03 20.70 18.88
CA THR A 298 -1.54 22.06 18.70
C THR A 298 -2.55 23.13 19.09
N THR A 299 -3.83 22.90 18.79
CA THR A 299 -4.87 23.93 18.88
C THR A 299 -5.81 23.77 20.07
N GLY A 300 -5.83 22.60 20.72
CA GLY A 300 -6.81 22.24 21.74
C GLY A 300 -8.25 22.10 21.24
N ARG A 301 -8.52 22.31 19.94
CA ARG A 301 -9.87 22.34 19.37
C ARG A 301 -10.42 20.93 19.15
N LYS A 302 -11.72 20.75 19.42
CA LYS A 302 -12.48 19.55 19.00
C LYS A 302 -12.42 19.41 17.47
N ARG A 303 -12.16 18.21 16.97
CA ARG A 303 -12.21 17.93 15.52
C ARG A 303 -13.62 17.58 15.10
N ARG A 304 -14.01 18.08 13.93
CA ARG A 304 -15.23 17.65 13.22
C ARG A 304 -15.02 16.24 12.71
N CYS A 305 -16.01 15.36 12.89
CA CYS A 305 -15.90 13.95 12.58
C CYS A 305 -16.98 13.54 11.59
N GLY A 306 -16.62 12.68 10.64
CA GLY A 306 -17.50 12.19 9.60
C GLY A 306 -17.11 10.78 9.17
N TRP A 307 -17.97 10.15 8.38
CA TRP A 307 -17.69 8.84 7.80
C TRP A 307 -16.48 8.87 6.86
N LEU A 308 -15.92 7.69 6.58
CA LEU A 308 -14.84 7.57 5.60
C LEU A 308 -15.34 8.04 4.25
N ASP A 309 -14.54 8.90 3.63
CA ASP A 309 -14.80 9.43 2.31
C ASP A 309 -13.79 8.86 1.32
N LEU A 310 -14.25 7.95 0.45
CA LEU A 310 -13.37 7.35 -0.54
C LEU A 310 -13.25 8.19 -1.81
N VAL A 311 -14.14 9.17 -2.03
CA VAL A 311 -14.00 10.14 -3.13
C VAL A 311 -12.73 10.96 -2.90
N ILE A 312 -12.51 11.47 -1.67
CA ILE A 312 -11.28 12.21 -1.35
C ILE A 312 -10.04 11.32 -1.33
N VAL A 313 -10.14 10.05 -0.89
CA VAL A 313 -8.97 9.15 -0.85
C VAL A 313 -8.56 8.75 -2.27
N LYS A 314 -9.51 8.51 -3.17
CA LYS A 314 -9.24 8.23 -4.59
C LYS A 314 -8.68 9.44 -5.32
N TYR A 315 -9.26 10.63 -5.10
CA TYR A 315 -8.69 11.89 -5.57
C TYR A 315 -7.26 12.08 -5.04
N SER A 316 -7.05 11.82 -3.75
CA SER A 316 -5.75 11.94 -3.11
C SER A 316 -4.72 10.99 -3.70
N THR A 317 -5.14 9.78 -4.04
CA THR A 317 -4.31 8.76 -4.70
C THR A 317 -3.92 9.19 -6.11
N ALA A 318 -4.83 9.80 -6.86
CA ALA A 318 -4.54 10.30 -8.21
C ALA A 318 -3.47 11.41 -8.21
N VAL A 319 -3.45 12.27 -7.20
CA VAL A 319 -2.47 13.37 -7.08
C VAL A 319 -1.12 12.88 -6.56
N ASN A 320 -1.12 11.99 -5.56
CA ASN A 320 0.11 11.58 -4.86
C ASN A 320 0.72 10.26 -5.37
N HIS A 321 0.01 9.51 -6.20
CA HIS A 321 0.43 8.21 -6.72
C HIS A 321 0.86 7.23 -5.63
N TYR A 322 0.01 7.02 -4.63
CA TYR A 322 0.31 6.12 -3.51
C TYR A 322 0.61 4.71 -4.02
N THR A 323 1.74 4.16 -3.57
CA THR A 323 2.12 2.77 -3.85
C THR A 323 1.50 1.82 -2.82
N SER A 324 1.20 2.32 -1.62
CA SER A 324 0.52 1.59 -0.55
C SER A 324 -0.24 2.54 0.37
N LEU A 325 -1.21 2.01 1.11
CA LEU A 325 -1.96 2.75 2.13
C LEU A 325 -1.61 2.26 3.53
N ASN A 326 -1.72 3.18 4.49
CA ASN A 326 -1.75 2.90 5.92
C ASN A 326 -3.11 3.28 6.48
N LEU A 327 -3.94 2.30 6.82
CA LEU A 327 -5.26 2.50 7.40
C LEU A 327 -5.15 2.60 8.92
N THR A 328 -5.44 3.75 9.52
CA THR A 328 -5.29 3.96 10.96
C THR A 328 -6.64 3.99 11.68
N LYS A 329 -6.60 3.74 13.00
CA LYS A 329 -7.75 3.85 13.90
C LYS A 329 -8.93 2.96 13.51
N LEU A 330 -8.64 1.75 13.00
CA LEU A 330 -9.68 0.78 12.64
C LEU A 330 -10.51 0.38 13.87
N ASP A 331 -9.85 0.28 15.03
CA ASP A 331 -10.43 -0.05 16.34
C ASP A 331 -11.56 0.90 16.79
N ILE A 332 -11.58 2.13 16.28
CA ILE A 332 -12.61 3.13 16.64
C ILE A 332 -13.98 2.73 16.07
N LEU A 333 -14.02 1.88 15.05
CA LEU A 333 -15.24 1.42 14.41
C LEU A 333 -15.81 0.13 15.04
N ASP A 334 -15.16 -0.43 16.07
CA ASP A 334 -15.49 -1.74 16.67
C ASP A 334 -16.96 -1.88 17.06
N ASP A 335 -17.54 -0.86 17.68
CA ASP A 335 -18.87 -0.91 18.28
C ASP A 335 -19.99 -0.38 17.37
N PHE A 336 -19.72 -0.16 16.08
CA PHE A 336 -20.76 0.27 15.14
C PHE A 336 -21.49 -0.95 14.56
N PRO A 337 -22.84 -0.97 14.53
CA PRO A 337 -23.60 -2.06 13.90
C PRO A 337 -23.52 -2.00 12.37
N SER A 338 -23.45 -0.80 11.81
CA SER A 338 -23.30 -0.49 10.40
C SER A 338 -22.37 0.70 10.23
N ILE A 339 -21.60 0.71 9.15
CA ILE A 339 -20.63 1.75 8.83
C ILE A 339 -20.95 2.25 7.43
N GLU A 340 -21.15 3.54 7.28
CA GLU A 340 -21.34 4.16 5.96
C GLU A 340 -19.99 4.63 5.42
N VAL A 341 -19.80 4.49 4.11
CA VAL A 341 -18.61 4.95 3.39
C VAL A 341 -19.05 5.72 2.16
N ALA A 342 -18.60 6.97 2.01
CA ALA A 342 -18.94 7.76 0.84
C ALA A 342 -18.18 7.27 -0.38
N THR A 343 -18.89 6.94 -1.45
CA THR A 343 -18.34 6.38 -2.69
C THR A 343 -18.59 7.25 -3.91
N ALA A 344 -19.49 8.22 -3.82
CA ALA A 344 -19.71 9.20 -4.87
C ALA A 344 -20.29 10.50 -4.30
N TYR A 345 -20.11 11.57 -5.06
CA TYR A 345 -20.84 12.82 -4.86
C TYR A 345 -21.79 13.03 -6.03
N LYS A 346 -22.98 13.53 -5.75
CA LYS A 346 -24.01 13.79 -6.75
C LYS A 346 -24.43 15.26 -6.69
N VAL A 347 -24.43 15.92 -7.83
CA VAL A 347 -24.89 17.32 -7.97
C VAL A 347 -25.91 17.36 -9.09
N ASP A 348 -27.08 17.95 -8.81
CA ASP A 348 -28.16 18.12 -9.80
C ASP A 348 -28.55 16.82 -10.53
N GLY A 349 -28.54 15.68 -9.82
CA GLY A 349 -28.87 14.39 -10.40
C GLY A 349 -27.69 13.59 -10.96
N GLN A 350 -26.51 14.20 -11.13
CA GLN A 350 -25.35 13.59 -11.80
C GLN A 350 -24.23 13.25 -10.82
N ILE A 351 -23.66 12.06 -10.97
CA ILE A 351 -22.47 11.65 -10.21
C ILE A 351 -21.26 12.42 -10.74
N LEU A 352 -20.48 13.01 -9.83
CA LEU A 352 -19.24 13.66 -10.16
C LEU A 352 -18.14 12.62 -10.39
N ASP A 353 -17.31 12.84 -11.41
CA ASP A 353 -16.17 11.97 -11.72
C ASP A 353 -15.07 12.00 -10.63
N SER A 354 -14.95 13.14 -9.93
CA SER A 354 -13.90 13.38 -8.95
C SER A 354 -14.29 14.48 -7.96
N PHE A 355 -13.40 14.80 -7.03
CA PHE A 355 -13.57 15.89 -6.08
C PHE A 355 -13.63 17.25 -6.80
N PRO A 356 -14.69 18.06 -6.59
CA PRO A 356 -14.85 19.33 -7.29
C PRO A 356 -13.97 20.43 -6.68
N ALA A 357 -13.39 21.28 -7.54
CA ALA A 357 -12.66 22.47 -7.10
C ALA A 357 -13.58 23.60 -6.61
N ASP A 358 -14.82 23.69 -7.12
CA ASP A 358 -15.79 24.70 -6.68
C ASP A 358 -16.45 24.30 -5.36
N LEU A 359 -16.19 25.07 -4.30
CA LEU A 359 -16.80 24.82 -2.99
C LEU A 359 -18.32 25.03 -2.97
N ASN A 360 -18.89 25.83 -3.88
CA ASN A 360 -20.35 25.95 -3.99
C ASN A 360 -20.96 24.68 -4.55
N MET A 361 -20.30 24.07 -5.53
CA MET A 361 -20.66 22.74 -6.04
C MET A 361 -20.53 21.69 -4.93
N LEU A 362 -19.41 21.70 -4.19
CA LEU A 362 -19.20 20.79 -3.06
C LEU A 362 -20.26 20.96 -1.95
N ALA A 363 -20.67 22.19 -1.65
CA ALA A 363 -21.69 22.48 -0.64
C ALA A 363 -23.09 22.00 -1.04
N ARG A 364 -23.37 21.89 -2.34
CA ARG A 364 -24.64 21.33 -2.87
C ARG A 364 -24.55 19.83 -3.15
N ALA A 365 -23.36 19.23 -3.03
CA ALA A 365 -23.17 17.83 -3.34
C ALA A 365 -23.91 16.93 -2.32
N GLU A 366 -24.78 16.08 -2.85
CA GLU A 366 -25.36 14.97 -2.11
C GLU A 366 -24.31 13.85 -2.03
N VAL A 367 -23.99 13.42 -0.81
CA VAL A 367 -23.05 12.33 -0.59
C VAL A 367 -23.77 10.99 -0.76
N VAL A 368 -23.25 10.14 -1.65
CA VAL A 368 -23.75 8.78 -1.87
C VAL A 368 -22.93 7.83 -1.00
N TYR A 369 -23.61 7.13 -0.10
CA TYR A 369 -23.00 6.17 0.81
C TYR A 369 -23.21 4.73 0.37
N THR A 370 -22.20 3.90 0.61
CA THR A 370 -22.34 2.45 0.67
C THR A 370 -22.32 2.02 2.13
N THR A 371 -23.35 1.31 2.57
CA THR A 371 -23.45 0.80 3.95
C THR A 371 -22.83 -0.58 4.04
N LEU A 372 -21.84 -0.71 4.92
CA LEU A 372 -21.18 -1.96 5.24
C LEU A 372 -21.62 -2.44 6.64
N PRO A 373 -21.73 -3.75 6.87
CA PRO A 373 -22.00 -4.26 8.22
C PRO A 373 -20.79 -3.97 9.11
N GLY A 374 -21.02 -3.44 10.30
CA GLY A 374 -19.98 -3.34 11.31
C GLY A 374 -19.67 -4.71 11.92
N TRP A 375 -18.67 -4.79 12.80
CA TRP A 375 -18.22 -6.07 13.35
C TRP A 375 -18.57 -6.29 14.82
N GLN A 376 -18.90 -5.26 15.59
CA GLN A 376 -19.31 -5.37 17.01
C GLN A 376 -18.41 -6.28 17.84
N LYS A 377 -17.10 -6.19 17.59
CA LYS A 377 -16.06 -7.01 18.20
C LYS A 377 -14.79 -6.19 18.37
N PRO A 378 -14.01 -6.42 19.43
CA PRO A 378 -12.75 -5.72 19.61
C PRO A 378 -11.77 -6.10 18.49
N SER A 379 -11.16 -5.11 17.87
CA SER A 379 -10.00 -5.24 16.98
C SER A 379 -8.74 -4.60 17.57
N MET A 380 -8.87 -3.94 18.72
CA MET A 380 -7.73 -3.30 19.39
C MET A 380 -6.60 -4.30 19.72
N GLY A 381 -5.37 -3.97 19.34
CA GLY A 381 -4.18 -4.77 19.63
C GLY A 381 -3.95 -5.97 18.72
N VAL A 382 -4.86 -6.25 17.78
CA VAL A 382 -4.69 -7.34 16.79
C VAL A 382 -3.44 -7.11 15.95
N LYS A 383 -2.62 -8.16 15.79
CA LYS A 383 -1.32 -8.10 15.08
C LYS A 383 -1.27 -8.86 13.75
N ALA A 384 -2.18 -9.82 13.53
CA ALA A 384 -2.26 -10.56 12.28
C ALA A 384 -3.54 -10.21 11.52
N TYR A 385 -3.44 -10.09 10.19
CA TYR A 385 -4.58 -9.69 9.35
C TYR A 385 -5.80 -10.61 9.52
N TYR A 386 -5.58 -11.92 9.54
CA TYR A 386 -6.66 -12.91 9.63
C TYR A 386 -7.30 -13.05 11.02
N ASP A 387 -6.69 -12.46 12.04
CA ASP A 387 -7.27 -12.37 13.39
C ASP A 387 -8.28 -11.22 13.48
N LEU A 388 -8.31 -10.30 12.50
CA LEU A 388 -9.35 -9.28 12.42
C LEU A 388 -10.73 -9.91 12.18
N PRO A 389 -11.80 -9.33 12.79
CA PRO A 389 -13.17 -9.69 12.48
C PRO A 389 -13.43 -9.69 10.97
N LYS A 390 -14.24 -10.64 10.48
CA LYS A 390 -14.53 -10.79 9.05
C LYS A 390 -14.98 -9.48 8.40
N ASN A 391 -15.87 -8.73 9.06
CA ASN A 391 -16.38 -7.47 8.49
C ASN A 391 -15.33 -6.34 8.56
N ALA A 392 -14.40 -6.37 9.52
CA ALA A 392 -13.27 -5.45 9.54
C ALA A 392 -12.32 -5.70 8.36
N ARG A 393 -12.07 -6.97 8.01
CA ARG A 393 -11.32 -7.33 6.79
C ARG A 393 -12.06 -6.91 5.52
N ALA A 394 -13.37 -7.16 5.44
CA ALA A 394 -14.19 -6.73 4.32
C ALA A 394 -14.17 -5.20 4.15
N TYR A 395 -14.12 -4.44 5.26
CA TYR A 395 -13.96 -2.99 5.24
C TYR A 395 -12.61 -2.58 4.63
N VAL A 396 -11.51 -3.23 5.02
CA VAL A 396 -10.17 -3.00 4.43
C VAL A 396 -10.18 -3.33 2.94
N GLU A 397 -10.72 -4.49 2.56
CA GLU A 397 -10.78 -4.97 1.18
C GLU A 397 -11.64 -4.05 0.29
N PHE A 398 -12.74 -3.52 0.82
CA PHE A 398 -13.59 -2.53 0.13
C PHE A 398 -12.84 -1.23 -0.19
N ILE A 399 -12.02 -0.74 0.75
CA ILE A 399 -11.16 0.42 0.52
C ILE A 399 -10.14 0.14 -0.59
N GLU A 400 -9.50 -1.03 -0.56
CA GLU A 400 -8.52 -1.43 -1.58
C GLU A 400 -9.13 -1.51 -2.97
N GLU A 401 -10.32 -2.13 -3.09
CA GLU A 401 -11.02 -2.29 -4.35
C GLU A 401 -11.43 -0.93 -4.94
N PHE A 402 -11.99 -0.04 -4.12
CA PHE A 402 -12.45 1.25 -4.58
C PHE A 402 -11.31 2.18 -5.02
N VAL A 403 -10.23 2.21 -4.23
CA VAL A 403 -9.08 3.11 -4.46
C VAL A 403 -8.11 2.54 -5.48
N GLY A 404 -8.02 1.21 -5.60
CA GLY A 404 -7.05 0.53 -6.45
C GLY A 404 -5.64 0.43 -5.85
N VAL A 405 -5.49 0.66 -4.55
CA VAL A 405 -4.20 0.62 -3.83
C VAL A 405 -4.31 -0.25 -2.59
N LYS A 406 -3.31 -1.12 -2.37
CA LYS A 406 -3.29 -2.06 -1.24
C LYS A 406 -3.00 -1.36 0.09
N VAL A 407 -3.71 -1.79 1.13
CA VAL A 407 -3.49 -1.37 2.51
C VAL A 407 -2.40 -2.24 3.11
N ARG A 408 -1.18 -1.70 3.20
CA ARG A 408 0.00 -2.40 3.73
C ARG A 408 0.05 -2.37 5.24
N TYR A 409 -0.33 -1.25 5.84
CA TYR A 409 -0.29 -1.03 7.28
C TYR A 409 -1.71 -0.83 7.82
N ILE A 410 -2.05 -1.48 8.94
CA ILE A 410 -3.35 -1.31 9.59
C ILE A 410 -3.14 -1.04 11.06
N GLY A 411 -3.45 0.18 11.50
CA GLY A 411 -3.42 0.59 12.89
C GLY A 411 -4.64 0.08 13.63
N THR A 412 -4.39 -0.80 14.61
CA THR A 412 -5.38 -1.44 15.48
C THR A 412 -5.32 -0.89 16.91
N GLY A 413 -4.88 0.36 17.09
CA GLY A 413 -4.78 0.96 18.42
C GLY A 413 -3.72 2.06 18.52
N PRO A 414 -3.60 2.71 19.69
CA PRO A 414 -2.69 3.83 19.89
C PRO A 414 -1.24 3.41 20.15
N ALA A 415 -0.99 2.22 20.71
CA ALA A 415 0.38 1.80 21.04
C ALA A 415 1.18 1.53 19.77
N ARG A 416 2.50 1.76 19.80
CA ARG A 416 3.38 1.62 18.62
C ARG A 416 3.22 0.25 17.96
N GLU A 417 3.10 -0.78 18.78
CA GLU A 417 3.04 -2.18 18.39
C GLU A 417 1.68 -2.54 17.78
N ASP A 418 0.61 -1.75 18.01
CA ASP A 418 -0.76 -2.00 17.53
C ASP A 418 -0.89 -1.72 16.03
N MET A 419 -0.10 -2.44 15.25
CA MET A 419 0.02 -2.29 13.81
C MET A 419 0.11 -3.68 13.19
N ILE A 420 -0.77 -3.96 12.23
CA ILE A 420 -0.64 -5.09 11.33
C ILE A 420 0.18 -4.62 10.13
N ILE A 421 1.20 -5.40 9.76
CA ILE A 421 2.02 -5.17 8.57
C ILE A 421 1.78 -6.32 7.61
N ARG A 422 1.21 -6.01 6.44
CA ARG A 422 0.98 -6.98 5.35
C ARG A 422 2.18 -6.96 4.41
N VAL A 423 2.66 -8.14 4.04
CA VAL A 423 3.70 -8.28 3.02
C VAL A 423 3.05 -7.99 1.67
N ALA A 424 3.57 -7.02 0.93
CA ALA A 424 3.13 -6.77 -0.44
C ALA A 424 3.73 -7.84 -1.37
N ASP A 425 3.03 -8.25 -2.42
CA ASP A 425 3.55 -9.19 -3.43
C ASP A 425 4.89 -8.71 -4.04
N ILE A 426 5.15 -7.40 -4.01
CA ILE A 426 6.42 -6.78 -4.41
C ILE A 426 7.58 -7.18 -3.50
N ASP A 427 7.36 -7.33 -2.19
CA ASP A 427 8.44 -7.67 -1.25
C ASP A 427 8.91 -9.12 -1.46
N LEU A 428 8.01 -10.05 -1.79
CA LEU A 428 8.33 -11.44 -2.15
C LEU A 428 9.19 -11.54 -3.42
N LEU A 429 8.99 -10.62 -4.38
CA LEU A 429 9.85 -10.50 -5.56
C LEU A 429 11.18 -9.80 -5.27
N SER A 430 11.24 -8.94 -4.25
CA SER A 430 12.45 -8.20 -3.86
C SER A 430 13.36 -8.96 -2.90
N GLU A 431 12.81 -9.86 -2.07
CA GLU A 431 13.58 -10.79 -1.24
C GLU A 431 14.25 -11.89 -2.09
N TRP A 432 13.78 -12.09 -3.31
CA TRP A 432 14.54 -12.78 -4.36
C TRP A 432 15.53 -11.80 -4.97
N ASP A 433 16.54 -11.40 -4.20
CA ASP A 433 17.63 -10.57 -4.69
C ASP A 433 18.52 -11.36 -5.66
N LEU A 434 18.09 -11.43 -6.92
CA LEU A 434 18.90 -11.86 -8.05
C LEU A 434 20.15 -10.98 -8.19
N SER A 435 20.18 -9.75 -7.64
CA SER A 435 21.27 -8.81 -7.86
C SER A 435 22.52 -9.08 -7.02
N GLU A 436 22.41 -9.57 -5.78
CA GLU A 436 23.59 -9.93 -4.97
C GLU A 436 24.30 -11.18 -5.51
N ASN A 437 23.55 -12.23 -5.86
CA ASN A 437 24.13 -13.46 -6.41
C ASN A 437 24.66 -13.27 -7.84
N VAL A 438 24.04 -12.39 -8.64
CA VAL A 438 24.53 -12.03 -9.98
C VAL A 438 25.69 -11.03 -9.91
N ARG A 439 25.76 -10.14 -8.91
CA ARG A 439 26.93 -9.26 -8.67
C ARG A 439 28.16 -10.05 -8.23
N ALA A 440 28.00 -11.02 -7.33
CA ALA A 440 29.09 -11.92 -6.93
C ALA A 440 29.66 -12.72 -8.12
N LEU A 441 28.80 -13.10 -9.08
CA LEU A 441 29.23 -13.69 -10.35
C LEU A 441 29.86 -12.68 -11.33
N GLY A 442 29.36 -11.44 -11.35
CA GLY A 442 29.82 -10.38 -12.26
C GLY A 442 31.19 -9.82 -11.92
N ASP A 443 31.57 -9.79 -10.64
CA ASP A 443 32.87 -9.29 -10.18
C ASP A 443 34.00 -10.34 -10.32
N SER A 444 33.67 -11.62 -10.56
CA SER A 444 34.63 -12.71 -10.75
C SER A 444 34.96 -13.00 -12.23
N ILE A 445 34.33 -12.30 -13.19
CA ILE A 445 34.50 -12.52 -14.63
C ILE A 445 34.91 -11.20 -15.34
N PRO A 446 36.16 -11.08 -15.83
CA PRO A 446 36.60 -9.87 -16.53
C PRO A 446 35.78 -9.63 -17.81
N GLY A 447 35.13 -8.46 -17.93
CA GLY A 447 34.37 -8.04 -19.12
C GLY A 447 32.84 -8.14 -19.03
N TYR A 448 32.28 -8.55 -17.90
CA TYR A 448 30.83 -8.78 -17.73
C TYR A 448 29.97 -7.49 -17.79
N ARG A 449 30.57 -6.30 -17.67
CA ARG A 449 29.84 -5.02 -17.59
C ARG A 449 29.35 -4.42 -18.92
N SER A 450 29.49 -5.08 -20.06
CA SER A 450 29.25 -4.43 -21.37
C SER A 450 28.26 -5.09 -22.33
N SER A 451 27.18 -5.73 -21.88
CA SER A 451 26.11 -6.14 -22.80
C SER A 451 24.70 -5.88 -22.27
N ALA A 452 24.26 -4.62 -22.43
CA ALA A 452 22.84 -4.23 -22.28
C ALA A 452 21.88 -5.15 -23.08
N THR A 453 22.39 -5.76 -24.14
CA THR A 453 21.69 -6.73 -24.99
C THR A 453 21.26 -8.00 -24.23
N PHE A 454 22.06 -8.52 -23.30
CA PHE A 454 21.76 -9.76 -22.58
C PHE A 454 20.55 -9.62 -21.64
N LEU A 455 20.53 -8.54 -20.85
CA LEU A 455 19.40 -8.24 -19.95
C LEU A 455 18.11 -7.92 -20.71
N THR A 456 18.24 -7.34 -21.90
CA THR A 456 17.11 -7.05 -22.78
C THR A 456 16.53 -8.36 -23.33
N THR A 457 17.36 -9.26 -23.85
CA THR A 457 16.92 -10.57 -24.35
C THR A 457 16.33 -11.47 -23.26
N LEU A 458 16.81 -11.38 -22.02
CA LEU A 458 16.25 -12.12 -20.88
C LEU A 458 14.83 -11.63 -20.53
N ARG A 459 14.58 -10.31 -20.59
CA ARG A 459 13.26 -9.71 -20.36
C ARG A 459 12.25 -10.08 -21.44
N THR A 460 12.67 -10.09 -22.71
CA THR A 460 11.78 -10.39 -23.85
C THR A 460 11.33 -11.85 -23.89
N ASN A 461 12.22 -12.79 -23.54
CA ASN A 461 11.94 -14.23 -23.60
C ASN A 461 11.13 -14.78 -22.41
N LEU A 462 11.00 -14.02 -21.32
CA LEU A 462 10.26 -14.44 -20.12
C LEU A 462 8.79 -13.98 -20.09
N HIS A 463 8.28 -13.35 -21.15
CA HIS A 463 6.90 -12.81 -21.23
C HIS A 463 6.44 -12.06 -19.97
N LEU A 464 7.34 -11.31 -19.34
CA LEU A 464 6.96 -10.32 -18.33
C LEU A 464 6.29 -9.18 -19.08
N SER A 465 4.98 -9.03 -18.92
CA SER A 465 4.18 -8.12 -19.74
C SER A 465 4.68 -6.69 -19.65
N THR A 466 4.93 -6.09 -20.82
CA THR A 466 4.95 -4.64 -21.02
C THR A 466 3.72 -4.25 -21.82
N THR A 467 2.72 -3.68 -21.15
CA THR A 467 1.61 -2.88 -21.73
C THR A 467 1.10 -2.03 -20.56
N ASP A 468 1.08 -0.70 -20.54
CA ASP A 468 1.13 0.29 -21.63
C ASP A 468 1.79 1.63 -21.21
N LEU A 469 2.25 2.36 -22.24
CA LEU A 469 2.75 3.75 -22.31
C LEU A 469 4.20 3.95 -21.81
N SER A 470 5.15 4.51 -22.55
CA SER A 470 5.22 5.23 -23.84
C SER A 470 6.74 5.30 -24.19
N PRO A 471 7.18 5.69 -25.40
CA PRO A 471 7.51 7.13 -25.54
C PRO A 471 7.42 7.69 -26.97
N TYR A 472 7.04 8.97 -27.04
CA TYR A 472 7.57 9.98 -27.96
C TYR A 472 7.88 9.58 -29.41
N ASN A 473 6.98 9.95 -30.31
CA ASN A 473 7.37 10.42 -31.63
C ASN A 473 7.57 11.95 -31.56
N SER A 474 8.82 12.41 -31.67
CA SER A 474 9.07 13.73 -32.27
C SER A 474 10.45 13.85 -32.92
N ILE A 475 10.41 13.80 -34.26
CA ILE A 475 11.06 14.69 -35.26
C ILE A 475 12.61 14.71 -35.36
N VAL A 476 13.15 14.41 -36.56
CA VAL A 476 13.79 15.36 -37.52
C VAL A 476 14.42 14.56 -38.68
N SER A 477 13.92 14.76 -39.90
CA SER A 477 14.77 15.00 -41.10
C SER A 477 13.90 15.21 -42.35
N THR A 478 13.70 16.46 -42.77
CA THR A 478 13.51 16.83 -44.18
C THR A 478 14.00 18.27 -44.41
N PRO A 479 14.72 18.55 -45.52
CA PRO A 479 15.09 19.90 -45.91
C PRO A 479 14.05 20.53 -46.87
N THR A 480 14.20 21.85 -47.04
CA THR A 480 13.69 22.78 -48.08
C THR A 480 12.27 23.36 -47.99
N SER A 481 12.26 24.69 -47.85
CA SER A 481 11.20 25.73 -47.86
C SER A 481 10.38 25.80 -49.17
N PRO A 482 9.44 26.78 -49.40
CA PRO A 482 9.02 27.91 -48.55
C PRO A 482 7.50 28.26 -48.46
N ALA A 483 7.21 29.09 -47.46
CA ALA A 483 6.21 30.18 -47.39
C ALA A 483 4.71 29.85 -47.53
N PHE A 484 3.91 30.22 -46.51
CA PHE A 484 2.86 31.23 -46.63
C PHE A 484 2.34 31.60 -45.22
N THR A 485 2.42 32.88 -44.89
CA THR A 485 1.81 33.56 -43.74
C THR A 485 0.28 33.67 -43.94
N PHE A 486 -0.52 33.64 -42.88
CA PHE A 486 -1.54 34.67 -42.57
C PHE A 486 -2.25 34.43 -41.22
N THR A 487 -2.82 35.52 -40.72
CA THR A 487 -3.20 35.95 -39.36
C THR A 487 -4.55 35.46 -38.80
N SER A 488 -4.62 35.51 -37.45
CA SER A 488 -5.75 35.76 -36.53
C SER A 488 -7.20 35.92 -37.05
N GLN A 489 -8.20 35.41 -36.30
CA GLN A 489 -9.22 36.22 -35.58
C GLN A 489 -10.25 35.37 -34.79
N LEU A 490 -10.75 35.99 -33.72
CA LEU A 490 -11.83 35.57 -32.79
C LEU A 490 -13.22 35.54 -33.43
N ALA A 491 -14.13 34.69 -32.91
CA ALA A 491 -15.51 35.07 -32.49
C ALA A 491 -16.36 33.85 -32.07
N HIS A 492 -17.07 33.96 -30.93
CA HIS A 492 -18.32 33.23 -30.63
C HIS A 492 -19.52 34.08 -31.09
N PRO A 493 -20.68 33.47 -31.44
CA PRO A 493 -21.80 33.40 -30.46
C PRO A 493 -22.75 32.17 -30.59
N THR A 494 -23.49 31.86 -29.51
CA THR A 494 -24.70 31.00 -29.40
C THR A 494 -26.01 31.82 -29.60
N PRO A 495 -27.29 31.34 -29.57
CA PRO A 495 -27.89 29.98 -29.31
C PRO A 495 -29.12 29.49 -30.20
N SER A 496 -29.41 28.17 -30.20
CA SER A 496 -30.66 27.30 -30.32
C SER A 496 -31.87 27.64 -31.25
N PRO A 497 -32.93 26.79 -31.53
CA PRO A 497 -33.32 25.40 -31.10
C PRO A 497 -33.98 24.43 -32.17
N LEU A 498 -34.31 23.16 -31.77
CA LEU A 498 -35.31 22.17 -32.31
C LEU A 498 -35.08 21.57 -33.75
N SER A 499 -35.35 20.30 -34.13
CA SER A 499 -36.09 19.14 -33.57
C SER A 499 -35.86 17.85 -34.42
N ILE A 500 -35.82 16.69 -33.74
CA ILE A 500 -36.47 15.39 -34.03
C ILE A 500 -36.20 14.66 -35.37
N GLY A 501 -35.63 13.45 -35.24
CA GLY A 501 -35.78 12.33 -36.17
C GLY A 501 -35.53 11.00 -35.43
N ALA A 502 -36.59 10.23 -35.20
CA ALA A 502 -36.65 9.01 -34.39
C ALA A 502 -36.31 7.72 -35.18
N ILE A 503 -36.40 6.57 -34.47
CA ILE A 503 -36.46 5.13 -34.87
C ILE A 503 -35.20 4.38 -34.34
N ALA A 504 -35.24 3.37 -33.46
CA ALA A 504 -36.29 2.50 -32.92
C ALA A 504 -35.92 1.95 -31.52
N GLN A 505 -36.95 1.54 -30.76
CA GLN A 505 -36.94 0.63 -29.59
C GLN A 505 -37.90 -0.53 -29.89
N PRO A 506 -38.00 -1.64 -29.11
CA PRO A 506 -37.10 -2.26 -28.10
C PRO A 506 -36.96 -3.80 -28.33
N PRO A 507 -36.54 -4.65 -27.36
CA PRO A 507 -37.46 -5.06 -26.29
C PRO A 507 -36.87 -5.03 -24.88
N ASN A 508 -37.77 -4.73 -23.94
CA ASN A 508 -37.63 -4.92 -22.50
C ASN A 508 -37.28 -6.38 -22.16
N GLY A 509 -36.26 -6.56 -21.33
CA GLY A 509 -36.01 -7.77 -20.57
C GLY A 509 -35.56 -7.37 -19.18
N TYR A 510 -36.46 -7.50 -18.20
CA TYR A 510 -36.13 -7.51 -16.78
C TYR A 510 -35.01 -8.53 -16.53
N TYR A 511 -33.89 -8.09 -15.97
CA TYR A 511 -33.05 -8.97 -15.17
C TYR A 511 -33.24 -8.55 -13.72
N ASP A 512 -34.08 -9.32 -13.02
CA ASP A 512 -34.14 -9.33 -11.57
C ASP A 512 -32.74 -9.67 -11.04
N VAL A 513 -32.11 -8.72 -10.34
CA VAL A 513 -30.92 -8.99 -9.53
C VAL A 513 -31.44 -9.62 -8.23
N PRO A 514 -31.10 -10.88 -7.91
CA PRO A 514 -31.52 -11.48 -6.65
C PRO A 514 -30.87 -10.72 -5.48
N GLU A 515 -31.67 -10.36 -4.48
CA GLU A 515 -31.18 -9.84 -3.20
C GLU A 515 -30.11 -10.76 -2.60
N PRO A 516 -29.07 -10.22 -1.93
CA PRO A 516 -28.08 -11.04 -1.24
C PRO A 516 -28.73 -11.73 -0.03
N LYS A 517 -29.12 -12.99 -0.23
CA LYS A 517 -29.49 -13.91 0.84
C LYS A 517 -28.27 -14.14 1.75
N SER A 518 -28.50 -13.99 3.05
CA SER A 518 -27.74 -14.51 4.20
C SER A 518 -26.40 -15.24 3.93
N THR A 519 -25.35 -14.82 4.64
CA THR A 519 -24.04 -15.48 4.80
C THR A 519 -24.06 -17.00 4.56
N PRO A 520 -23.32 -17.54 3.58
CA PRO A 520 -23.26 -18.98 3.40
C PRO A 520 -22.50 -19.63 4.55
N ILE A 521 -23.14 -20.64 5.14
CA ILE A 521 -22.59 -21.52 6.16
C ILE A 521 -21.59 -22.45 5.47
N LEU A 522 -20.38 -22.58 6.02
CA LEU A 522 -19.39 -23.56 5.60
C LEU A 522 -19.96 -24.96 5.89
N LYS A 523 -20.67 -25.53 4.90
CA LYS A 523 -21.19 -26.89 4.97
C LYS A 523 -20.21 -27.79 4.22
N THR A 524 -19.48 -28.61 4.97
CA THR A 524 -18.83 -29.78 4.39
C THR A 524 -19.86 -30.90 4.34
N SER A 525 -20.21 -31.35 3.15
CA SER A 525 -21.19 -32.43 2.96
C SER A 525 -20.64 -33.48 1.99
N ALA A 526 -21.07 -34.73 2.18
CA ALA A 526 -20.87 -35.76 1.17
C ALA A 526 -21.77 -35.46 -0.03
N ALA A 527 -21.19 -35.40 -1.23
CA ALA A 527 -21.97 -35.43 -2.45
C ALA A 527 -22.69 -36.80 -2.50
N GLY A 528 -24.01 -36.78 -2.38
CA GLY A 528 -24.82 -38.01 -2.47
C GLY A 528 -24.77 -38.60 -3.88
N PRO A 529 -25.11 -39.89 -4.05
CA PRO A 529 -25.15 -40.54 -5.37
C PRO A 529 -26.16 -39.91 -6.36
N GLU A 530 -26.98 -38.95 -5.91
CA GLU A 530 -28.03 -38.27 -6.69
C GLU A 530 -27.62 -36.87 -7.21
N HIS A 531 -26.39 -36.40 -6.91
CA HIS A 531 -25.85 -35.10 -7.36
C HIS A 531 -24.62 -35.28 -8.27
N THR A 532 -24.84 -35.76 -9.50
CA THR A 532 -23.79 -35.98 -10.51
C THR A 532 -23.02 -34.70 -10.86
N GLU A 533 -23.71 -33.56 -11.01
CA GLU A 533 -23.09 -32.28 -11.42
C GLU A 533 -22.16 -31.68 -10.35
N GLU A 534 -22.51 -31.81 -9.07
CA GLU A 534 -21.67 -31.35 -7.96
C GLU A 534 -20.41 -32.22 -7.81
N ARG A 535 -20.57 -33.54 -8.01
CA ARG A 535 -19.47 -34.48 -8.03
C ARG A 535 -18.51 -34.17 -9.17
N ASP A 536 -19.03 -33.90 -10.37
CA ASP A 536 -18.21 -33.60 -11.55
C ASP A 536 -17.43 -32.28 -11.37
N THR A 537 -18.07 -31.26 -10.79
CA THR A 537 -17.42 -29.96 -10.51
C THR A 537 -16.30 -30.10 -9.46
N ALA A 538 -16.55 -30.87 -8.39
CA ALA A 538 -15.54 -31.16 -7.37
C ALA A 538 -14.34 -31.96 -7.92
N LEU A 539 -14.62 -32.93 -8.79
CA LEU A 539 -13.59 -33.71 -9.47
C LEU A 539 -12.78 -32.87 -10.46
N LYS A 540 -13.43 -31.93 -11.16
CA LYS A 540 -12.78 -30.95 -12.03
C LYS A 540 -11.81 -30.06 -11.25
N LEU A 541 -12.21 -29.54 -10.08
CA LEU A 541 -11.34 -28.75 -9.22
C LEU A 541 -10.08 -29.53 -8.80
N ILE A 542 -10.25 -30.81 -8.47
CA ILE A 542 -9.12 -31.70 -8.14
C ILE A 542 -8.20 -31.89 -9.35
N ALA A 543 -8.76 -32.15 -10.54
CA ALA A 543 -7.99 -32.33 -11.76
C ALA A 543 -7.17 -31.07 -12.13
N GLU A 544 -7.78 -29.89 -12.00
CA GLU A 544 -7.11 -28.61 -12.24
C GLU A 544 -5.97 -28.37 -11.25
N SER A 545 -6.18 -28.66 -9.96
CA SER A 545 -5.14 -28.56 -8.95
C SER A 545 -3.98 -29.52 -9.18
N VAL A 546 -4.26 -30.74 -9.65
CA VAL A 546 -3.22 -31.70 -10.02
C VAL A 546 -2.45 -31.20 -11.24
N ASN A 547 -3.11 -30.56 -12.21
CA ASN A 547 -2.46 -29.96 -13.36
C ASN A 547 -1.54 -28.78 -12.97
N GLU A 548 -1.97 -27.94 -12.03
CA GLU A 548 -1.17 -26.85 -11.48
C GLU A 548 0.11 -27.37 -10.80
N GLN A 549 -0.01 -28.41 -9.97
CA GLN A 549 1.15 -29.03 -9.31
C GLN A 549 2.14 -29.60 -10.32
N ARG A 550 1.66 -30.16 -11.44
CA ARG A 550 2.51 -30.66 -12.53
C ARG A 550 3.26 -29.55 -13.25
N TRP A 551 2.60 -28.42 -13.51
CA TRP A 551 3.25 -27.26 -14.12
C TRP A 551 4.37 -26.70 -13.22
N LEU A 552 4.11 -26.59 -11.91
CA LEU A 552 5.11 -26.15 -10.93
C LEU A 552 6.31 -27.10 -10.87
N ALA A 553 6.07 -28.41 -10.91
CA ALA A 553 7.13 -29.42 -10.95
C ALA A 553 8.02 -29.27 -12.21
N GLY A 554 7.41 -29.07 -13.39
CA GLY A 554 8.16 -28.81 -14.63
C GLY A 554 9.05 -27.57 -14.52
N LYS A 555 8.53 -26.48 -13.93
CA LYS A 555 9.29 -25.25 -13.70
C LYS A 555 10.44 -25.45 -12.71
N ALA A 556 10.24 -26.24 -11.65
CA ALA A 556 11.27 -26.54 -10.64
C ALA A 556 12.44 -27.34 -11.23
N ALA A 557 12.19 -28.26 -12.16
CA ALA A 557 13.24 -29.02 -12.84
C ALA A 557 14.10 -28.12 -13.77
N VAL A 558 13.47 -27.19 -14.50
CA VAL A 558 14.16 -26.22 -15.37
C VAL A 558 15.06 -25.30 -14.56
N LEU A 559 14.56 -24.79 -13.43
CA LEU A 559 15.24 -23.78 -12.61
C LEU A 559 16.16 -24.38 -11.54
N ASN A 560 16.33 -25.70 -11.50
CA ASN A 560 17.20 -26.33 -10.52
C ASN A 560 18.66 -25.91 -10.72
N GLN A 561 19.33 -25.59 -9.62
CA GLN A 561 20.72 -25.10 -9.61
C GLN A 561 21.69 -26.06 -10.31
N VAL A 562 21.49 -27.38 -10.24
CA VAL A 562 22.33 -28.37 -10.92
C VAL A 562 22.14 -28.30 -12.43
N THR A 563 20.89 -28.18 -12.89
CA THR A 563 20.56 -28.01 -14.32
C THR A 563 21.17 -26.72 -14.86
N VAL A 564 20.98 -25.61 -14.14
CA VAL A 564 21.52 -24.29 -14.52
C VAL A 564 23.05 -24.28 -14.51
N ALA A 565 23.68 -24.85 -13.47
CA ALA A 565 25.14 -24.95 -13.38
C ALA A 565 25.73 -25.84 -14.49
N GLY A 566 25.05 -26.95 -14.84
CA GLY A 566 25.45 -27.81 -15.94
C GLY A 566 25.44 -27.09 -17.29
N VAL A 567 24.39 -26.31 -17.56
CA VAL A 567 24.29 -25.48 -18.78
C VAL A 567 25.38 -24.40 -18.79
N LEU A 568 25.61 -23.71 -17.68
CA LEU A 568 26.64 -22.67 -17.56
C LEU A 568 28.05 -23.24 -17.74
N LEU A 569 28.35 -24.40 -17.15
CA LEU A 569 29.65 -25.06 -17.29
C LEU A 569 29.90 -25.49 -18.74
N PHE A 570 28.89 -26.07 -19.39
CA PHE A 570 28.99 -26.52 -20.77
C PHE A 570 29.16 -25.35 -21.76
N THR A 571 28.40 -24.26 -21.59
CA THR A 571 28.57 -23.04 -22.39
C THR A 571 29.94 -22.38 -22.17
N SER A 572 30.46 -22.40 -20.93
CA SER A 572 31.81 -21.91 -20.61
C SER A 572 32.92 -22.73 -21.29
N ILE A 573 32.76 -24.06 -21.39
CA ILE A 573 33.70 -24.93 -22.11
C ILE A 573 33.67 -24.63 -23.60
N LEU A 574 32.49 -24.49 -24.21
CA LEU A 574 32.34 -24.20 -25.64
C LEU A 574 32.89 -22.83 -26.03
N TRP A 575 32.81 -21.83 -25.12
CA TRP A 575 33.37 -20.49 -25.34
C TRP A 575 34.87 -20.52 -25.66
N LYS A 576 35.61 -21.51 -25.15
CA LYS A 576 37.07 -21.62 -25.39
C LYS A 576 37.43 -22.04 -26.81
N PHE A 577 36.49 -22.57 -27.59
CA PHE A 577 36.79 -23.24 -28.86
C PHE A 577 36.06 -22.67 -30.08
N CYS A 578 35.21 -21.64 -29.93
CA CYS A 578 34.41 -21.09 -31.02
C CYS A 578 34.40 -19.55 -31.06
N SER A 579 34.33 -18.97 -32.25
CA SER A 579 34.14 -17.52 -32.42
C SER A 579 32.75 -17.09 -31.98
N LEU A 580 32.58 -15.82 -31.58
CA LEU A 580 31.35 -15.31 -30.95
C LEU A 580 30.06 -15.63 -31.75
N GLY A 581 30.11 -15.55 -33.08
CA GLY A 581 28.97 -15.84 -33.95
C GLY A 581 28.65 -17.34 -34.07
N VAL A 582 29.68 -18.19 -34.14
CA VAL A 582 29.51 -19.65 -34.17
C VAL A 582 29.07 -20.15 -32.80
N LEU A 583 29.60 -19.56 -31.72
CA LEU A 583 29.21 -19.85 -30.36
C LEU A 583 27.75 -19.47 -30.10
N ALA A 584 27.29 -18.32 -30.59
CA ALA A 584 25.88 -17.93 -30.49
C ALA A 584 24.96 -18.93 -31.21
N MET A 585 25.30 -19.33 -32.44
CA MET A 585 24.52 -20.33 -33.19
C MET A 585 24.53 -21.71 -32.53
N ILE A 586 25.68 -22.18 -32.05
CA ILE A 586 25.81 -23.47 -31.35
C ILE A 586 25.08 -23.42 -30.01
N THR A 587 25.19 -22.32 -29.26
CA THR A 587 24.52 -22.15 -27.97
C THR A 587 23.01 -22.09 -28.16
N ILE A 588 22.50 -21.36 -29.15
CA ILE A 588 21.07 -21.34 -29.48
C ILE A 588 20.60 -22.73 -29.88
N THR A 589 21.33 -23.42 -30.76
CA THR A 589 20.96 -24.76 -31.23
C THR A 589 20.98 -25.79 -30.10
N LEU A 590 22.00 -25.77 -29.24
CA LEU A 590 22.10 -26.67 -28.08
C LEU A 590 21.14 -26.30 -26.95
N THR A 591 20.77 -25.03 -26.81
CA THR A 591 19.73 -24.59 -25.88
C THR A 591 18.37 -25.04 -26.38
N LEU A 592 18.08 -24.90 -27.67
CA LEU A 592 16.85 -25.42 -28.27
C LEU A 592 16.80 -26.95 -28.21
N LEU A 593 17.93 -27.64 -28.44
CA LEU A 593 18.03 -29.09 -28.30
C LEU A 593 17.89 -29.52 -26.83
N GLY A 594 18.46 -28.76 -25.89
CA GLY A 594 18.34 -28.98 -24.46
C GLY A 594 16.93 -28.75 -23.96
N LEU A 595 16.25 -27.70 -24.42
CA LEU A 595 14.83 -27.45 -24.16
C LEU A 595 13.96 -28.50 -24.81
N ALA A 596 14.28 -28.96 -26.03
CA ALA A 596 13.57 -30.06 -26.70
C ALA A 596 13.82 -31.40 -26.00
N THR A 597 15.01 -31.64 -25.47
CA THR A 597 15.34 -32.85 -24.68
C THR A 597 14.66 -32.79 -23.33
N LEU A 598 14.64 -31.62 -22.68
CA LEU A 598 13.90 -31.41 -21.44
C LEU A 598 12.40 -31.57 -21.68
N TYR A 599 11.87 -31.04 -22.79
CA TYR A 599 10.51 -31.26 -23.24
C TYR A 599 10.23 -32.74 -23.54
N TYR A 600 11.18 -33.46 -24.15
CA TYR A 600 11.07 -34.90 -24.40
C TYR A 600 11.16 -35.75 -23.13
N ILE A 601 12.01 -35.36 -22.18
CA ILE A 601 12.10 -35.96 -20.86
C ILE A 601 10.80 -35.67 -20.12
N THR A 602 10.29 -34.42 -20.16
CA THR A 602 9.02 -34.01 -19.56
C THR A 602 7.78 -34.52 -20.33
N LEU A 603 7.93 -35.04 -21.55
CA LEU A 603 6.82 -35.49 -22.42
C LEU A 603 6.11 -36.73 -21.86
N PRO A 604 6.81 -37.81 -21.44
CA PRO A 604 6.21 -38.88 -20.67
C PRO A 604 5.45 -38.40 -19.45
N TYR A 605 5.80 -37.24 -18.86
CA TYR A 605 5.10 -36.67 -17.72
C TYR A 605 3.85 -35.87 -18.14
N GLY A 606 3.85 -35.26 -19.33
CA GLY A 606 2.65 -34.73 -19.99
C GLY A 606 1.72 -35.85 -20.48
N HIS A 607 2.27 -36.96 -20.97
CA HIS A 607 1.52 -38.16 -21.31
C HIS A 607 1.00 -38.88 -20.07
N LEU A 608 1.76 -38.99 -18.97
CA LEU A 608 1.25 -39.49 -17.68
C LEU A 608 0.17 -38.57 -17.11
N ALA A 609 0.23 -37.26 -17.43
CA ALA A 609 -0.77 -36.27 -17.04
C ALA A 609 -2.07 -36.38 -17.84
N LEU A 610 -1.98 -36.83 -19.09
CA LEU A 610 -3.09 -37.13 -20.01
C LEU A 610 -3.60 -38.58 -19.87
N ASP A 611 -2.76 -39.52 -19.44
CA ASP A 611 -3.06 -40.91 -19.06
C ASP A 611 -3.62 -41.02 -17.63
N ILE A 612 -3.78 -39.89 -16.94
CA ILE A 612 -4.77 -39.79 -15.86
C ILE A 612 -6.14 -39.66 -16.55
N ASP A 613 -6.47 -40.71 -17.30
CA ASP A 613 -7.82 -41.03 -17.69
C ASP A 613 -8.62 -41.16 -16.39
N THR A 614 -9.92 -40.94 -16.43
CA THR A 614 -10.80 -41.04 -15.24
C THR A 614 -10.74 -42.43 -14.53
N ASP A 615 -9.95 -43.37 -15.03
CA ASP A 615 -9.47 -44.63 -14.44
C ASP A 615 -8.81 -44.55 -13.05
N TRP A 616 -8.39 -43.40 -12.53
CA TRP A 616 -8.02 -43.30 -11.09
C TRP A 616 -9.26 -43.14 -10.20
N LEU A 617 -10.38 -42.72 -10.77
CA LEU A 617 -11.72 -42.74 -10.17
C LEU A 617 -12.45 -44.06 -10.48
N GLU A 618 -12.18 -44.71 -11.62
CA GLU A 618 -12.72 -46.02 -12.03
C GLU A 618 -11.73 -47.19 -11.85
N ILE A 619 -12.10 -48.19 -11.04
CA ILE A 619 -11.18 -49.26 -10.61
C ILE A 619 -10.79 -50.24 -11.75
N PRO A 620 -9.50 -50.56 -11.98
CA PRO A 620 -9.12 -51.74 -12.75
C PRO A 620 -9.41 -53.02 -11.94
N ARG A 621 -10.17 -53.97 -12.51
CA ARG A 621 -10.33 -55.33 -11.97
C ARG A 621 -9.02 -56.12 -12.09
N LYS A 622 -8.13 -56.01 -11.11
CA LYS A 622 -7.10 -57.04 -10.91
C LYS A 622 -7.66 -58.15 -10.01
N ASN A 623 -7.91 -59.30 -10.64
CA ASN A 623 -8.24 -60.61 -10.06
C ASN A 623 -9.67 -60.79 -9.52
N GLY A 624 -10.61 -61.11 -10.41
CA GLY A 624 -11.61 -62.19 -10.29
C GLY A 624 -12.41 -62.42 -8.98
N GLY A 625 -12.43 -61.50 -8.02
CA GLY A 625 -13.11 -61.66 -6.73
C GLY A 625 -14.44 -60.92 -6.70
N HIS A 626 -15.55 -61.66 -6.53
CA HIS A 626 -16.88 -61.11 -6.32
C HIS A 626 -16.99 -60.36 -4.98
N GLY A 627 -16.73 -59.05 -4.98
CA GLY A 627 -17.11 -58.12 -3.92
C GLY A 627 -17.51 -56.79 -4.54
N LYS A 628 -18.72 -56.29 -4.24
CA LYS A 628 -19.17 -54.95 -4.70
C LYS A 628 -18.17 -53.90 -4.24
N CYS A 629 -17.59 -53.12 -5.15
CA CYS A 629 -16.86 -51.91 -4.78
C CYS A 629 -17.87 -50.84 -4.34
N GLU A 630 -17.62 -50.23 -3.18
CA GLU A 630 -18.36 -49.05 -2.75
C GLU A 630 -17.80 -47.83 -3.50
N ASP A 631 -18.69 -46.99 -4.04
CA ASP A 631 -18.31 -45.75 -4.74
C ASP A 631 -17.49 -44.83 -3.83
N PRO A 632 -16.47 -44.13 -4.38
CA PRO A 632 -15.70 -43.16 -3.63
C PRO A 632 -16.60 -42.00 -3.17
N ILE A 633 -16.40 -41.57 -1.93
CA ILE A 633 -17.15 -40.48 -1.32
C ILE A 633 -16.43 -39.18 -1.66
N VAL A 634 -17.12 -38.25 -2.30
CA VAL A 634 -16.60 -36.91 -2.59
C VAL A 634 -17.14 -35.95 -1.54
N LEU A 635 -16.25 -35.32 -0.79
CA LEU A 635 -16.55 -34.26 0.15
C LEU A 635 -16.24 -32.92 -0.51
N VAL A 636 -17.11 -31.95 -0.31
CA VAL A 636 -16.96 -30.61 -0.87
C VAL A 636 -17.08 -29.57 0.22
N SER A 637 -16.33 -28.49 0.10
CA SER A 637 -16.48 -27.27 0.90
C SER A 637 -16.98 -26.16 -0.02
N ARG A 638 -18.01 -25.44 0.41
CA ARG A 638 -18.65 -24.40 -0.39
C ARG A 638 -18.50 -23.00 0.20
N TRP A 639 -18.49 -22.03 -0.70
CA TRP A 639 -18.73 -20.63 -0.40
C TRP A 639 -19.86 -20.13 -1.29
N GLY A 640 -21.05 -19.98 -0.72
CA GLY A 640 -22.26 -19.77 -1.53
C GLY A 640 -22.59 -21.03 -2.32
N GLU A 641 -22.75 -20.88 -3.64
CA GLU A 641 -22.96 -21.99 -4.57
C GLU A 641 -21.65 -22.54 -5.16
N GLU A 642 -20.52 -21.88 -4.90
CA GLU A 642 -19.21 -22.26 -5.45
C GLU A 642 -18.51 -23.34 -4.62
N ILE A 643 -17.93 -24.35 -5.29
CA ILE A 643 -17.10 -25.38 -4.67
C ILE A 643 -15.66 -24.89 -4.60
N ILE A 644 -15.21 -24.53 -3.39
CA ILE A 644 -13.88 -23.94 -3.13
C ILE A 644 -12.86 -24.94 -2.57
N GLY A 645 -13.31 -26.17 -2.30
CA GLY A 645 -12.46 -27.26 -1.87
C GLY A 645 -13.14 -28.61 -2.03
N ALA A 646 -12.35 -29.64 -2.31
CA ALA A 646 -12.85 -30.99 -2.56
C ALA A 646 -11.89 -32.05 -2.01
N LEU A 647 -12.44 -33.19 -1.57
CA LEU A 647 -11.68 -34.34 -1.08
C LEU A 647 -12.36 -35.65 -1.49
N VAL A 648 -11.58 -36.60 -1.99
CA VAL A 648 -12.04 -37.95 -2.37
C VAL A 648 -11.62 -38.96 -1.30
N LEU A 649 -12.60 -39.63 -0.70
CA LEU A 649 -12.44 -40.58 0.40
C LEU A 649 -12.98 -41.96 0.02
N ARG A 650 -12.20 -43.01 0.28
CA ARG A 650 -12.63 -44.41 0.15
C ARG A 650 -12.66 -45.10 1.51
N VAL A 651 -13.72 -45.83 1.83
CA VAL A 651 -13.80 -46.61 3.08
C VAL A 651 -13.78 -48.10 2.77
N VAL A 652 -12.78 -48.82 3.27
CA VAL A 652 -12.65 -50.27 3.08
C VAL A 652 -13.11 -50.98 4.35
N LYS A 653 -14.36 -51.47 4.35
CA LYS A 653 -14.98 -52.12 5.53
C LYS A 653 -14.17 -53.30 6.08
N ARG A 654 -13.61 -54.14 5.20
CA ARG A 654 -12.81 -55.32 5.58
C ARG A 654 -11.55 -54.95 6.37
N GLU A 655 -10.94 -53.81 6.02
CA GLU A 655 -9.71 -53.31 6.66
C GLU A 655 -10.00 -52.35 7.82
N ARG A 656 -11.24 -51.85 7.90
CA ARG A 656 -11.65 -50.77 8.82
C ARG A 656 -10.77 -49.53 8.64
N LYS A 657 -10.46 -49.16 7.40
CA LYS A 657 -9.67 -47.97 7.06
C LYS A 657 -10.38 -47.04 6.09
N GLY A 658 -10.19 -45.73 6.26
CA GLY A 658 -10.50 -44.69 5.29
C GLY A 658 -9.23 -44.25 4.57
N TYR A 659 -9.31 -44.08 3.25
CA TYR A 659 -8.21 -43.70 2.39
C TYR A 659 -8.56 -42.40 1.66
N VAL A 660 -7.78 -41.35 1.90
CA VAL A 660 -7.86 -40.08 1.15
C VAL A 660 -7.09 -40.26 -0.15
N ARG A 661 -7.79 -40.21 -1.30
CA ARG A 661 -7.23 -40.47 -2.64
C ARG A 661 -6.93 -39.21 -3.43
N ALA A 662 -7.55 -38.09 -3.08
CA ALA A 662 -7.26 -36.77 -3.65
C ALA A 662 -7.83 -35.69 -2.75
N TRP A 663 -7.22 -34.52 -2.74
CA TRP A 663 -7.78 -33.34 -2.08
C TRP A 663 -7.24 -32.06 -2.70
N THR A 664 -8.03 -31.01 -2.64
CA THR A 664 -7.56 -29.67 -2.98
C THR A 664 -8.39 -28.59 -2.30
N VAL A 665 -7.75 -27.43 -2.17
CA VAL A 665 -8.39 -26.17 -1.84
C VAL A 665 -7.95 -25.19 -2.92
N GLU A 666 -8.91 -24.47 -3.46
CA GLU A 666 -8.67 -23.41 -4.43
C GLU A 666 -7.62 -22.44 -3.86
N SER A 667 -6.69 -21.99 -4.72
CA SER A 667 -5.47 -21.27 -4.31
C SER A 667 -5.77 -20.01 -3.48
N SER A 668 -6.81 -19.27 -3.85
CA SER A 668 -7.36 -18.09 -3.18
C SER A 668 -7.87 -18.38 -1.75
N TYR A 669 -8.11 -19.65 -1.42
CA TYR A 669 -8.67 -20.11 -0.15
C TYR A 669 -7.72 -20.99 0.68
N ARG A 670 -6.51 -21.27 0.20
CA ARG A 670 -5.47 -22.00 0.96
C ARG A 670 -5.09 -21.21 2.23
N GLY A 671 -4.81 -21.92 3.33
CA GLY A 671 -4.47 -21.31 4.63
C GLY A 671 -5.67 -20.78 5.44
N LYS A 672 -6.90 -20.81 4.91
CA LYS A 672 -8.12 -20.35 5.59
C LYS A 672 -8.86 -21.43 6.40
N GLY A 673 -8.20 -22.55 6.74
CA GLY A 673 -8.80 -23.65 7.51
C GLY A 673 -9.74 -24.58 6.74
N ILE A 674 -9.91 -24.41 5.42
CA ILE A 674 -10.79 -25.24 4.59
C ILE A 674 -10.24 -26.66 4.43
N GLY A 675 -8.92 -26.79 4.27
CA GLY A 675 -8.26 -28.09 4.16
C GLY A 675 -8.41 -28.92 5.45
N SER A 676 -8.25 -28.29 6.62
CA SER A 676 -8.50 -28.96 7.91
C SER A 676 -9.96 -29.36 8.07
N GLY A 677 -10.91 -28.50 7.67
CA GLY A 677 -12.34 -28.83 7.69
C GLY A 677 -12.71 -30.03 6.80
N LEU A 678 -12.13 -30.11 5.59
CA LEU A 678 -12.30 -31.26 4.68
C LEU A 678 -11.74 -32.56 5.30
N LEU A 679 -10.59 -32.50 5.95
CA LEU A 679 -9.99 -33.66 6.62
C LEU A 679 -10.78 -34.09 7.86
N GLU A 680 -11.30 -33.14 8.65
CA GLU A 680 -12.17 -33.41 9.80
C GLU A 680 -13.45 -34.14 9.36
N GLU A 681 -14.10 -33.64 8.31
CA GLU A 681 -15.30 -34.27 7.79
C GLU A 681 -15.00 -35.65 7.19
N ALA A 682 -13.84 -35.82 6.53
CA ALA A 682 -13.39 -37.12 6.06
C ALA A 682 -13.25 -38.15 7.19
N VAL A 683 -12.71 -37.73 8.34
CA VAL A 683 -12.60 -38.58 9.52
C VAL A 683 -13.98 -38.94 10.08
N ARG A 684 -14.89 -37.96 10.20
CA ARG A 684 -16.26 -38.19 10.68
C ARG A 684 -17.04 -39.17 9.79
N VAL A 685 -17.02 -38.94 8.47
CA VAL A 685 -17.70 -39.78 7.48
C VAL A 685 -17.11 -41.19 7.42
N ALA A 686 -15.77 -41.32 7.45
CA ALA A 686 -15.12 -42.63 7.45
C ALA A 686 -15.48 -43.46 8.69
N TRP A 687 -15.48 -42.84 9.88
CA TRP A 687 -15.88 -43.52 11.11
C TRP A 687 -17.36 -43.87 11.15
N GLY A 688 -18.24 -43.00 10.63
CA GLY A 688 -19.66 -43.31 10.47
C GLY A 688 -19.90 -44.55 9.60
N LYS A 689 -19.02 -44.83 8.64
CA LYS A 689 -19.05 -46.01 7.77
C LYS A 689 -18.23 -47.21 8.29
N GLY A 690 -17.74 -47.15 9.53
CA GLY A 690 -17.10 -48.30 10.21
C GLY A 690 -15.57 -48.38 10.13
N ALA A 691 -14.90 -47.35 9.58
CA ALA A 691 -13.44 -47.25 9.68
C ALA A 691 -12.98 -46.99 11.12
N ARG A 692 -11.73 -47.33 11.44
CA ARG A 692 -11.05 -47.05 12.73
C ARG A 692 -9.89 -46.06 12.58
N CYS A 693 -9.38 -45.88 11.36
CA CYS A 693 -8.39 -44.86 11.03
C CYS A 693 -8.64 -44.31 9.63
N VAL A 694 -8.17 -43.08 9.39
CA VAL A 694 -8.12 -42.44 8.07
C VAL A 694 -6.68 -42.10 7.77
N ILE A 695 -6.22 -42.47 6.58
CA ILE A 695 -4.85 -42.20 6.10
C ILE A 695 -4.90 -41.72 4.65
N PHE A 696 -3.86 -41.03 4.22
CA PHE A 696 -3.60 -40.79 2.80
C PHE A 696 -3.22 -42.11 2.13
N GLU A 697 -3.80 -42.41 0.97
CA GLU A 697 -3.42 -43.60 0.19
C GLU A 697 -2.01 -43.42 -0.39
N ASP A 698 -1.23 -44.49 -0.41
CA ASP A 698 0.07 -44.48 -1.05
C ASP A 698 -0.15 -44.33 -2.57
N GLY A 699 0.28 -43.20 -3.14
CA GLY A 699 0.01 -42.86 -4.54
C GLY A 699 -1.31 -42.12 -4.79
N HIS A 700 -1.84 -41.40 -3.81
CA HIS A 700 -2.97 -40.49 -4.04
C HIS A 700 -2.64 -39.41 -5.09
N ALA A 701 -3.66 -38.79 -5.69
CA ALA A 701 -3.50 -37.86 -6.81
C ALA A 701 -2.48 -36.72 -6.54
N ASN A 702 -2.40 -36.26 -5.29
CA ASN A 702 -1.48 -35.22 -4.84
C ASN A 702 -0.11 -35.75 -4.34
N SER A 703 0.21 -37.04 -4.50
CA SER A 703 1.48 -37.66 -4.03
C SER A 703 2.19 -38.41 -5.15
N HIS A 704 1.59 -38.49 -6.34
CA HIS A 704 2.27 -39.08 -7.49
C HIS A 704 3.48 -38.22 -7.83
N ARG A 705 4.65 -38.72 -7.44
CA ARG A 705 5.95 -38.09 -7.70
C ARG A 705 6.16 -38.03 -9.22
N VAL A 706 6.15 -36.83 -9.77
CA VAL A 706 6.39 -36.60 -11.20
C VAL A 706 7.84 -36.21 -11.45
N LEU A 707 8.70 -36.07 -10.43
CA LEU A 707 10.12 -35.73 -10.58
C LEU A 707 11.03 -36.74 -9.85
N PRO A 708 12.31 -36.90 -10.27
CA PRO A 708 13.31 -37.63 -9.49
C PRO A 708 13.47 -37.02 -8.09
N GLU A 709 13.84 -37.83 -7.08
CA GLU A 709 13.93 -37.41 -5.66
C GLU A 709 14.79 -36.16 -5.44
N SER A 710 15.81 -35.95 -6.28
CA SER A 710 16.66 -34.75 -6.24
C SER A 710 15.92 -33.44 -6.52
N PHE A 711 14.69 -33.48 -7.01
CA PHE A 711 13.88 -32.32 -7.38
C PHE A 711 12.54 -32.24 -6.61
N SER A 712 12.26 -33.16 -5.68
CA SER A 712 10.96 -33.25 -4.97
C SER A 712 10.97 -32.66 -3.56
N GLY A 713 12.10 -32.22 -3.01
CA GLY A 713 12.24 -31.89 -1.59
C GLY A 713 11.19 -30.89 -1.04
N SER A 714 10.87 -29.82 -1.77
CA SER A 714 9.86 -28.85 -1.32
C SER A 714 8.42 -29.39 -1.36
N PHE A 715 8.16 -30.35 -2.24
CA PHE A 715 6.88 -31.05 -2.34
C PHE A 715 6.74 -32.09 -1.23
N ASP A 716 7.83 -32.83 -0.94
CA ASP A 716 7.89 -33.80 0.15
C ASP A 716 7.62 -33.13 1.51
N ASP A 717 8.10 -31.91 1.72
CA ASP A 717 7.80 -31.11 2.92
C ASP A 717 6.32 -30.73 3.03
N GLN A 718 5.65 -30.44 1.91
CA GLN A 718 4.22 -30.11 1.89
C GLN A 718 3.35 -31.35 2.15
N GLU A 719 3.72 -32.50 1.56
CA GLU A 719 3.04 -33.77 1.81
C GLU A 719 3.20 -34.20 3.28
N ALA A 720 4.40 -34.06 3.85
CA ALA A 720 4.66 -34.34 5.26
C ALA A 720 3.80 -33.48 6.19
N LYS A 721 3.62 -32.19 5.87
CA LYS A 721 2.72 -31.28 6.61
C LYS A 721 1.25 -31.75 6.51
N ALA A 722 0.78 -32.13 5.33
CA ALA A 722 -0.58 -32.63 5.14
C ALA A 722 -0.84 -33.92 5.93
N ARG A 723 0.10 -34.87 5.90
CA ARG A 723 0.02 -36.12 6.68
C ARG A 723 0.01 -35.85 8.19
N THR A 724 0.81 -34.89 8.65
CA THR A 724 0.85 -34.47 10.06
C THR A 724 -0.49 -33.86 10.48
N LEU A 725 -1.08 -33.01 9.64
CA LEU A 725 -2.37 -32.39 9.88
C LEU A 725 -3.51 -33.43 9.99
N LEU A 726 -3.55 -34.41 9.07
CA LEU A 726 -4.53 -35.50 9.16
C LEU A 726 -4.34 -36.32 10.45
N ALA A 727 -3.10 -36.59 10.85
CA ALA A 727 -2.81 -37.31 12.09
C ALA A 727 -3.27 -36.54 13.34
N SER A 728 -3.06 -35.21 13.39
CA SER A 728 -3.56 -34.38 14.49
C SER A 728 -5.08 -34.34 14.54
N THR A 729 -5.75 -34.21 13.40
CA THR A 729 -7.22 -34.24 13.30
C THR A 729 -7.80 -35.57 13.79
N VAL A 730 -7.20 -36.70 13.40
CA VAL A 730 -7.62 -38.03 13.88
C VAL A 730 -7.46 -38.14 15.41
N ALA A 731 -6.38 -37.60 15.98
CA ALA A 731 -6.12 -37.63 17.41
C ALA A 731 -7.08 -36.73 18.22
N GLU A 732 -7.44 -35.57 17.67
CA GLU A 732 -8.37 -34.61 18.28
C GLU A 732 -9.79 -35.17 18.35
N ILE A 733 -10.33 -35.66 17.23
CA ILE A 733 -11.71 -36.20 17.22
C ILE A 733 -11.80 -37.51 18.04
N ARG A 734 -10.70 -38.27 18.19
CA ARG A 734 -10.65 -39.39 19.15
C ARG A 734 -10.74 -38.92 20.62
N ARG A 735 -10.12 -37.79 20.96
CA ARG A 735 -10.25 -37.19 22.30
C ARG A 735 -11.68 -36.72 22.56
N GLU A 736 -12.33 -36.07 21.59
CA GLU A 736 -13.74 -35.66 21.71
C GLU A 736 -14.72 -36.83 21.89
N LYS A 737 -14.44 -37.99 21.29
CA LYS A 737 -15.24 -39.21 21.47
C LYS A 737 -14.97 -39.96 22.78
N SER A 738 -13.88 -39.66 23.48
CA SER A 738 -13.56 -40.28 24.77
C SER A 738 -13.92 -39.38 25.96
N SER A 739 -14.16 -38.08 25.72
CA SER A 739 -14.69 -37.13 26.71
C SER A 739 -16.23 -37.07 26.74
N ARG A 740 -16.90 -37.66 25.75
CA ARG A 740 -18.34 -37.95 25.72
C ARG A 740 -18.59 -39.41 26.06
#